data_AF-A0A1Y3SQH0-F1
#
_entry.id   AF-A0A1Y3SQH0-F1
#
_cell.length_a   1.000
_cell.length_b   1.000
_cell.length_c   1.000
_cell.angle_alpha   90.00
_cell.angle_beta   90.00
_cell.angle_gamma   90.00
#
_symmetry.space_group_name_H-M   'P 1'
#
loop_
_entity.id
_entity.type
_entity.pdbx_description
1 polymer ?
#
loop_
_entity_poly.entity_id
_entity_poly.type
_entity_poly.pdbx_seq_one_letter_code
_entity_poly.pdbx_strand_id
1 'polypeptide(L)'
;MERKRLAKKSFLFLIILLILAGVFLMKELGYGYWDGGSSPDVYWEENEKGEKGWPCLILALNKGEYELELSYSAGQEGIWKIEDRNQNDGNNYRGKVLQEGSYPAGEGEKIQIDFSIEKNTDSLYFTFYSDSEDVSVQNWNISLIKDEYTDSLFLFLAAAGVIFALFMVWDWEKQRNYVIMSASGIFLTMPFFGDYLQSGHDLLFHLARIEGIAEGLSQGQFPVRMDTVMNQGLGFLDPIYYPNLFLYPAAILCLLGCSLLNAYKILIFFINIFSAILAYLGFRGLLKSERLGLYCALLYVLNPYHLTNLYLRAALGELLASMFLPLLLYGIYELFCGDYKKWWITAIAATGIVQSHILTVELSVLFVTAFAIPVIIWQIRKKKVCIYRIIALGKTAGACILANAWFLFPLFMQMGRKTAIAGADDVLSRSTVYWQQMFQTSFKMQGGNVFYGAEGEMPETIGLVLLIGLIIYLGYRFFTDKLGKHVYRIADVCALLGILSCYAASTWFPWDWIQSFSVADSLLCVIQYPWRMLGFASLFLAVVSGIAIQELLKDKKVLIAGAMTGLSLWMAVMSMDSYQTDGTTFLKSRTQAYTSAYYADYYDTGIGYDWMWQERNKIDTKADVKISSFRRKGTDLSFSFEFENPEDKDKDMHLPLYDYNEYEIFINGEKISYGQDDKNRILICIPEEMTEGVVQVIYKENKLYRIGDILTGGFIVYLAVYSIKRINRKKCLAGRM
;
A
#
# COMPACT_ATOMS: atom_id res chain seq x y z
N MET A 1 9.21 -18.91 -45.08
CA MET A 1 9.29 -18.44 -43.68
C MET A 1 8.73 -17.03 -43.49
N GLU A 2 9.04 -16.08 -44.38
CA GLU A 2 8.54 -14.70 -44.32
C GLU A 2 7.01 -14.57 -44.37
N ARG A 3 6.30 -15.30 -45.24
CA ARG A 3 4.82 -15.30 -45.26
C ARG A 3 4.18 -15.82 -43.97
N LYS A 4 4.78 -16.83 -43.32
CA LYS A 4 4.33 -17.32 -41.99
C LYS A 4 4.63 -16.31 -40.88
N ARG A 5 5.71 -15.53 -41.01
CA ARG A 5 6.00 -14.39 -40.11
C ARG A 5 5.02 -13.23 -40.33
N LEU A 6 4.66 -12.93 -41.57
CA LEU A 6 3.70 -11.87 -41.92
C LEU A 6 2.29 -12.24 -41.45
N ALA A 7 1.83 -13.46 -41.69
CA ALA A 7 0.52 -13.95 -41.23
C ALA A 7 0.39 -13.94 -39.69
N LYS A 8 1.48 -14.25 -38.97
CA LYS A 8 1.52 -14.12 -37.50
C LYS A 8 1.50 -12.67 -37.03
N LYS A 9 2.16 -11.74 -37.74
CA LYS A 9 2.09 -10.29 -37.46
C LYS A 9 0.67 -9.76 -37.65
N SER A 10 -0.01 -10.17 -38.73
CA SER A 10 -1.39 -9.79 -39.01
C SER A 10 -2.37 -10.36 -37.98
N PHE A 11 -2.18 -11.61 -37.54
CA PHE A 11 -3.03 -12.23 -36.52
C PHE A 11 -2.88 -11.57 -35.15
N LEU A 12 -1.64 -11.24 -34.75
CA LEU A 12 -1.41 -10.50 -33.51
C LEU A 12 -1.98 -9.08 -33.60
N PHE A 13 -1.78 -8.38 -34.72
CA PHE A 13 -2.39 -7.06 -34.96
C PHE A 13 -3.93 -7.10 -34.90
N LEU A 14 -4.56 -8.19 -35.37
CA LEU A 14 -5.99 -8.39 -35.25
C LEU A 14 -6.43 -8.61 -33.79
N ILE A 15 -5.66 -9.37 -33.00
CA ILE A 15 -5.90 -9.53 -31.56
C ILE A 15 -5.76 -8.19 -30.84
N ILE A 16 -4.77 -7.39 -31.21
CA ILE A 16 -4.59 -6.02 -30.70
C ILE A 16 -5.84 -5.21 -31.01
N LEU A 17 -6.28 -5.15 -32.27
CA LEU A 17 -7.50 -4.44 -32.66
C LEU A 17 -8.75 -4.93 -31.92
N LEU A 18 -8.91 -6.24 -31.71
CA LEU A 18 -10.05 -6.81 -30.98
C LEU A 18 -10.03 -6.48 -29.48
N ILE A 19 -8.85 -6.46 -28.85
CA ILE A 19 -8.69 -6.04 -27.45
C ILE A 19 -8.93 -4.53 -27.32
N LEU A 20 -8.38 -3.72 -28.22
CA LEU A 20 -8.59 -2.27 -28.24
C LEU A 20 -10.08 -1.94 -28.48
N ALA A 21 -10.77 -2.71 -29.33
CA ALA A 21 -12.22 -2.60 -29.53
C ALA A 21 -13.01 -3.03 -28.29
N GLY A 22 -12.61 -4.09 -27.60
CA GLY A 22 -13.23 -4.52 -26.33
C GLY A 22 -13.10 -3.49 -25.21
N VAL A 23 -11.94 -2.82 -25.11
CA VAL A 23 -11.73 -1.74 -24.14
C VAL A 23 -12.56 -0.49 -24.50
N PHE A 24 -12.71 -0.18 -25.79
CA PHE A 24 -13.55 0.93 -26.24
C PHE A 24 -15.04 0.66 -26.02
N LEU A 25 -15.49 -0.60 -26.18
CA LEU A 25 -16.86 -1.02 -25.86
C LEU A 25 -17.14 -1.00 -24.35
N MET A 26 -16.14 -1.22 -23.49
CA MET A 26 -16.29 -1.07 -22.03
C MET A 26 -16.47 0.39 -21.58
N LYS A 27 -16.15 1.38 -22.43
CA LYS A 27 -16.40 2.81 -22.15
C LYS A 27 -17.89 3.14 -22.04
N GLU A 28 -18.78 2.35 -22.66
CA GLU A 28 -20.23 2.61 -22.67
C GLU A 28 -20.99 1.95 -21.51
N LEU A 29 -20.34 1.15 -20.65
CA LEU A 29 -21.04 0.30 -19.67
C LEU A 29 -20.97 0.79 -18.21
N GLY A 30 -20.46 2.00 -17.95
CA GLY A 30 -20.24 2.50 -16.58
C GLY A 30 -20.95 3.81 -16.28
N TYR A 31 -22.28 3.86 -16.40
CA TYR A 31 -23.04 4.96 -15.80
C TYR A 31 -23.21 4.65 -14.31
N GLY A 32 -22.60 5.46 -13.44
CA GLY A 32 -22.85 5.39 -12.00
C GLY A 32 -24.30 5.78 -11.73
N TYR A 33 -25.08 4.82 -11.26
CA TYR A 33 -26.49 4.98 -10.92
C TYR A 33 -26.67 4.55 -9.48
N TRP A 34 -27.19 5.43 -8.64
CA TRP A 34 -27.48 5.15 -7.23
C TRP A 34 -28.99 5.36 -7.01
N ASP A 35 -29.71 4.30 -6.66
CA ASP A 35 -31.13 4.34 -6.35
C ASP A 35 -31.42 3.82 -4.94
N GLY A 36 -32.48 4.36 -4.32
CA GLY A 36 -32.90 3.94 -2.98
C GLY A 36 -34.39 4.19 -2.73
N GLY A 37 -35.00 3.30 -1.95
CA GLY A 37 -36.36 3.46 -1.43
C GLY A 37 -36.41 4.27 -0.13
N SER A 38 -37.61 4.44 0.41
CA SER A 38 -37.94 5.22 1.63
C SER A 38 -36.84 5.20 2.71
N SER A 39 -36.42 6.38 3.16
CA SER A 39 -35.45 6.53 4.25
C SER A 39 -35.93 5.80 5.51
N PRO A 40 -35.05 5.12 6.26
CA PRO A 40 -35.34 4.75 7.64
C PRO A 40 -35.58 6.01 8.47
N ASP A 41 -36.36 5.87 9.55
CA ASP A 41 -36.77 6.88 10.53
C ASP A 41 -35.91 8.15 10.52
N VAL A 42 -36.50 9.25 10.03
CA VAL A 42 -35.85 10.55 9.93
C VAL A 42 -35.71 11.12 11.34
N TYR A 43 -34.52 11.03 11.92
CA TYR A 43 -34.21 11.73 13.16
C TYR A 43 -33.89 13.18 12.84
N TRP A 44 -34.48 14.13 13.56
CA TRP A 44 -34.07 15.53 13.46
C TRP A 44 -32.73 15.71 14.17
N GLU A 45 -31.90 16.58 13.62
CA GLU A 45 -30.67 17.04 14.25
C GLU A 45 -30.68 18.57 14.29
N GLU A 46 -30.13 19.14 15.35
CA GLU A 46 -29.84 20.56 15.41
C GLU A 46 -28.40 20.75 14.91
N ASN A 47 -28.23 21.51 13.83
CA ASN A 47 -26.91 21.78 13.32
C ASN A 47 -26.15 22.74 14.26
N GLU A 48 -24.85 22.94 14.01
CA GLU A 48 -24.01 23.81 14.86
C GLU A 48 -24.46 25.29 14.87
N LYS A 49 -25.42 25.68 14.01
CA LYS A 49 -26.01 27.01 13.94
C LYS A 49 -27.37 27.10 14.66
N GLY A 50 -27.83 26.01 15.29
CA GLY A 50 -29.13 25.95 15.96
C GLY A 50 -30.32 25.73 15.01
N GLU A 51 -30.07 25.40 13.74
CA GLU A 51 -31.14 25.12 12.77
C GLU A 51 -31.57 23.65 12.91
N LYS A 52 -32.88 23.40 12.96
CA LYS A 52 -33.45 22.04 12.94
C LYS A 52 -33.46 21.51 11.51
N GLY A 53 -32.71 20.44 11.29
CA GLY A 53 -32.60 19.75 10.02
C GLY A 53 -33.06 18.30 10.12
N TRP A 54 -33.60 17.78 9.03
CA TRP A 54 -34.00 16.39 8.82
C TRP A 54 -33.11 15.80 7.71
N PRO A 55 -31.94 15.22 8.08
CA PRO A 55 -31.05 14.57 7.12
C PRO A 55 -31.73 13.33 6.55
N CYS A 56 -31.99 13.32 5.25
CA CYS A 56 -32.74 12.24 4.60
C CYS A 56 -31.87 11.40 3.66
N LEU A 57 -30.70 11.90 3.24
CA LEU A 57 -29.73 11.16 2.44
C LEU A 57 -28.33 11.43 2.97
N ILE A 58 -27.58 10.36 3.22
CA ILE A 58 -26.16 10.41 3.55
C ILE A 58 -25.44 9.58 2.49
N LEU A 59 -24.61 10.23 1.69
CA LEU A 59 -24.09 9.66 0.47
C LEU A 59 -22.58 9.86 0.35
N ALA A 60 -21.95 8.86 -0.27
CA ALA A 60 -20.56 8.91 -0.65
C ALA A 60 -20.42 9.03 -2.17
N LEU A 61 -20.06 10.21 -2.66
CA LEU A 61 -20.00 10.56 -4.07
C LEU A 61 -18.59 11.04 -4.48
N ASN A 62 -18.24 10.78 -5.75
CA ASN A 62 -16.94 11.15 -6.28
C ASN A 62 -16.95 12.61 -6.72
N LYS A 63 -15.77 13.13 -7.04
CA LYS A 63 -15.65 14.29 -7.90
C LYS A 63 -16.39 14.05 -9.23
N GLY A 64 -17.29 14.95 -9.58
CA GLY A 64 -18.14 14.83 -10.76
C GLY A 64 -19.33 15.77 -10.75
N GLU A 65 -20.11 15.72 -11.82
CA GLU A 65 -21.39 16.42 -11.95
C GLU A 65 -22.52 15.40 -11.81
N TYR A 66 -23.50 15.70 -10.95
CA TYR A 66 -24.55 14.79 -10.54
C TYR A 66 -25.92 15.44 -10.68
N GLU A 67 -26.90 14.61 -10.99
CA GLU A 67 -28.32 14.95 -10.95
C GLU A 67 -28.97 14.13 -9.83
N LEU A 68 -29.63 14.80 -8.89
CA LEU A 68 -30.45 14.18 -7.87
C LEU A 68 -31.93 14.41 -8.21
N GLU A 69 -32.66 13.32 -8.37
CA GLU A 69 -34.11 13.29 -8.42
C GLU A 69 -34.65 12.71 -7.11
N LEU A 70 -35.53 13.42 -6.42
CA LEU A 70 -36.16 12.91 -5.20
C LEU A 70 -37.65 13.24 -5.15
N SER A 71 -38.44 12.33 -4.58
CA SER A 71 -39.84 12.55 -4.28
C SER A 71 -40.07 12.59 -2.77
N TYR A 72 -40.78 13.60 -2.29
CA TYR A 72 -40.98 13.86 -0.86
C TYR A 72 -42.44 14.22 -0.54
N SER A 73 -42.79 14.10 0.73
CA SER A 73 -44.00 14.68 1.31
C SER A 73 -43.61 15.62 2.44
N ALA A 74 -44.17 16.82 2.46
CA ALA A 74 -43.93 17.83 3.49
C ALA A 74 -45.23 18.50 3.94
N GLY A 75 -45.42 18.64 5.25
CA GLY A 75 -46.56 19.36 5.83
C GLY A 75 -46.52 20.89 5.66
N GLN A 76 -45.33 21.47 5.49
CA GLN A 76 -45.10 22.92 5.31
C GLN A 76 -44.01 23.19 4.27
N GLU A 77 -43.95 24.43 3.79
CA GLU A 77 -42.84 24.89 2.96
C GLU A 77 -41.56 25.05 3.80
N GLY A 78 -40.39 24.90 3.17
CA GLY A 78 -39.10 25.04 3.84
C GLY A 78 -37.94 25.15 2.85
N ILE A 79 -36.73 24.90 3.34
CA ILE A 79 -35.49 24.95 2.54
C ILE A 79 -34.78 23.60 2.60
N TRP A 80 -34.24 23.14 1.49
CA TRP A 80 -33.32 22.00 1.46
C TRP A 80 -31.90 22.49 1.22
N LYS A 81 -30.91 21.78 1.78
CA LYS A 81 -29.48 22.01 1.52
C LYS A 81 -28.80 20.69 1.17
N ILE A 82 -27.87 20.76 0.22
CA ILE A 82 -26.87 19.73 -0.05
C ILE A 82 -25.57 20.18 0.60
N GLU A 83 -25.13 19.48 1.62
CA GLU A 83 -24.00 19.88 2.47
C GLU A 83 -22.91 18.81 2.45
N ASP A 84 -21.67 19.22 2.17
CA ASP A 84 -20.51 18.36 2.41
C ASP A 84 -19.98 18.61 3.83
N ARG A 85 -20.30 17.69 4.75
CA ARG A 85 -19.95 17.80 6.17
C ARG A 85 -18.48 17.51 6.47
N ASN A 86 -17.71 17.05 5.49
CA ASN A 86 -16.25 16.96 5.62
C ASN A 86 -15.55 18.31 5.48
N GLN A 87 -16.25 19.29 4.91
CA GLN A 87 -15.70 20.62 4.63
C GLN A 87 -16.23 21.66 5.61
N ASN A 88 -15.40 22.68 5.85
CA ASN A 88 -15.78 23.88 6.59
C ASN A 88 -16.55 24.82 5.66
N ASP A 89 -17.57 25.51 6.18
CA ASP A 89 -18.39 26.47 5.44
C ASP A 89 -17.69 27.83 5.20
N GLY A 90 -16.49 28.01 5.75
CA GLY A 90 -15.70 29.24 5.68
C GLY A 90 -15.88 30.15 6.91
N ASN A 91 -16.85 29.85 7.77
CA ASN A 91 -17.15 30.58 9.01
C ASN A 91 -16.94 29.72 10.26
N ASN A 92 -16.05 28.73 10.16
CA ASN A 92 -15.71 27.82 11.26
C ASN A 92 -16.83 26.84 11.67
N TYR A 93 -17.81 26.61 10.80
CA TYR A 93 -18.82 25.57 10.97
C TYR A 93 -18.60 24.43 9.98
N ARG A 94 -19.00 23.22 10.37
CA ARG A 94 -19.02 22.06 9.48
C ARG A 94 -20.20 22.14 8.51
N GLY A 95 -20.02 21.56 7.32
CA GLY A 95 -21.09 21.50 6.31
C GLY A 95 -20.96 22.65 5.30
N LYS A 96 -20.09 22.47 4.31
CA LYS A 96 -20.07 23.39 3.17
C LYS A 96 -21.32 23.15 2.33
N VAL A 97 -22.19 24.15 2.25
CA VAL A 97 -23.36 24.13 1.37
C VAL A 97 -22.87 24.13 -0.08
N LEU A 98 -23.15 23.06 -0.81
CA LEU A 98 -22.88 22.94 -2.24
C LEU A 98 -24.04 23.57 -3.04
N GLN A 99 -25.27 23.37 -2.56
CA GLN A 99 -26.48 23.90 -3.19
C GLN A 99 -27.62 23.96 -2.18
N GLU A 100 -28.55 24.89 -2.40
CA GLU A 100 -29.75 25.05 -1.58
C GLU A 100 -30.92 25.53 -2.44
N GLY A 101 -32.14 25.32 -1.93
CA GLY A 101 -33.35 25.80 -2.57
C GLY A 101 -34.58 25.64 -1.67
N SER A 102 -35.69 26.25 -2.07
CA SER A 102 -36.97 26.15 -1.36
C SER A 102 -37.80 24.96 -1.86
N TYR A 103 -38.67 24.42 -1.01
CA TYR A 103 -39.66 23.40 -1.37
C TYR A 103 -41.05 23.75 -0.82
N PRO A 104 -42.13 23.50 -1.59
CA PRO A 104 -43.50 23.69 -1.11
C PRO A 104 -43.99 22.51 -0.25
N ALA A 105 -45.05 22.75 0.52
CA ALA A 105 -45.84 21.71 1.15
C ALA A 105 -46.61 20.89 0.10
N GLY A 106 -46.71 19.58 0.29
CA GLY A 106 -47.37 18.68 -0.66
C GLY A 106 -47.07 17.21 -0.38
N GLU A 107 -47.79 16.30 -1.05
CA GLU A 107 -47.61 14.86 -0.92
C GLU A 107 -47.13 14.27 -2.26
N GLY A 108 -45.93 13.67 -2.28
CA GLY A 108 -45.34 13.11 -3.50
C GLY A 108 -44.77 14.16 -4.47
N GLU A 109 -44.42 15.35 -3.98
CA GLU A 109 -43.75 16.40 -4.74
C GLU A 109 -42.37 15.93 -5.20
N LYS A 110 -41.86 16.50 -6.30
CA LYS A 110 -40.58 16.10 -6.90
C LYS A 110 -39.61 17.26 -6.97
N ILE A 111 -38.36 16.98 -6.62
CA ILE A 111 -37.24 17.92 -6.76
C ILE A 111 -36.19 17.27 -7.65
N GLN A 112 -35.67 18.05 -8.61
CA GLN A 112 -34.58 17.68 -9.49
C GLN A 112 -33.48 18.73 -9.37
N ILE A 113 -32.27 18.30 -9.04
CA ILE A 113 -31.15 19.18 -8.68
C ILE A 113 -29.89 18.70 -9.38
N ASP A 114 -29.29 19.59 -10.16
CA ASP A 114 -27.95 19.41 -10.68
C ASP A 114 -26.94 20.05 -9.74
N PHE A 115 -26.00 19.27 -9.22
CA PHE A 115 -24.94 19.74 -8.32
C PHE A 115 -23.58 19.19 -8.74
N SER A 116 -22.51 19.85 -8.31
CA SER A 116 -21.14 19.43 -8.61
C SER A 116 -20.35 19.18 -7.33
N ILE A 117 -19.51 18.15 -7.39
CA ILE A 117 -18.61 17.78 -6.30
C ILE A 117 -17.18 18.04 -6.78
N GLU A 118 -16.47 18.93 -6.10
CA GLU A 118 -15.10 19.31 -6.44
C GLU A 118 -14.04 18.34 -5.89
N LYS A 119 -14.36 17.62 -4.83
CA LYS A 119 -13.51 16.63 -4.17
C LYS A 119 -14.38 15.46 -3.73
N ASN A 120 -13.87 14.24 -3.90
CA ASN A 120 -14.54 13.04 -3.39
C ASN A 120 -14.95 13.25 -1.92
N THR A 121 -16.16 12.83 -1.55
CA THR A 121 -16.69 12.96 -0.19
C THR A 121 -17.52 11.73 0.17
N ASP A 122 -17.47 11.34 1.44
CA ASP A 122 -18.29 10.28 2.03
C ASP A 122 -19.42 10.80 2.94
N SER A 123 -19.45 12.12 3.16
CA SER A 123 -20.31 12.79 4.14
C SER A 123 -21.11 13.88 3.45
N LEU A 124 -21.72 13.52 2.31
CA LEU A 124 -22.67 14.40 1.62
C LEU A 124 -24.06 14.18 2.19
N TYR A 125 -24.64 15.26 2.72
CA TYR A 125 -25.94 15.24 3.36
C TYR A 125 -26.94 16.02 2.50
N PHE A 126 -28.06 15.38 2.19
CA PHE A 126 -29.27 16.10 1.78
C PHE A 126 -30.14 16.29 3.02
N THR A 127 -30.38 17.54 3.39
CA THR A 127 -31.11 17.88 4.62
C THR A 127 -32.24 18.86 4.31
N PHE A 128 -33.44 18.53 4.78
CA PHE A 128 -34.57 19.45 4.80
C PHE A 128 -34.53 20.27 6.08
N TYR A 129 -34.78 21.57 6.01
CA TYR A 129 -34.84 22.49 7.14
C TYR A 129 -36.23 23.13 7.19
N SER A 130 -36.88 22.99 8.34
CA SER A 130 -38.28 23.38 8.60
C SER A 130 -38.50 23.59 10.11
N ASP A 131 -39.59 24.26 10.48
CA ASP A 131 -40.03 24.35 11.88
C ASP A 131 -40.95 23.19 12.29
N SER A 132 -41.39 22.33 11.35
CA SER A 132 -42.30 21.20 11.60
C SER A 132 -41.69 19.83 11.24
N GLU A 133 -42.02 18.81 12.04
CA GLU A 133 -41.51 17.42 11.94
C GLU A 133 -42.20 16.57 10.83
N ASP A 134 -42.61 17.18 9.73
CA ASP A 134 -43.55 16.56 8.78
C ASP A 134 -42.94 16.26 7.39
N VAL A 135 -41.61 16.05 7.30
CA VAL A 135 -40.93 15.79 6.02
C VAL A 135 -40.53 14.31 5.90
N SER A 136 -40.92 13.67 4.80
CA SER A 136 -40.53 12.29 4.48
C SER A 136 -40.11 12.13 3.02
N VAL A 137 -39.00 11.42 2.78
CA VAL A 137 -38.52 11.09 1.44
C VAL A 137 -39.05 9.70 1.05
N GLN A 138 -39.79 9.65 -0.05
CA GLN A 138 -40.41 8.42 -0.54
C GLN A 138 -39.46 7.62 -1.42
N ASN A 139 -38.84 8.27 -2.40
CA ASN A 139 -37.90 7.68 -3.36
C ASN A 139 -36.87 8.73 -3.76
N TRP A 140 -35.68 8.27 -4.13
CA TRP A 140 -34.63 9.13 -4.66
C TRP A 140 -33.74 8.36 -5.63
N ASN A 141 -33.10 9.10 -6.52
CA ASN A 141 -32.22 8.60 -7.55
C ASN A 141 -31.12 9.64 -7.81
N ILE A 142 -29.87 9.18 -7.89
CA ILE A 142 -28.75 10.00 -8.32
C ILE A 142 -28.12 9.40 -9.56
N SER A 143 -27.98 10.25 -10.58
CA SER A 143 -27.30 9.92 -11.82
C SER A 143 -26.00 10.72 -11.93
N LEU A 144 -24.92 10.06 -12.37
CA LEU A 144 -23.68 10.75 -12.73
C LEU A 144 -23.83 11.33 -14.15
N ILE A 145 -23.90 12.65 -14.25
CA ILE A 145 -23.99 13.37 -15.53
C ILE A 145 -22.64 13.31 -16.26
N LYS A 146 -21.55 13.53 -15.51
CA LYS A 146 -20.21 13.60 -16.07
C LYS A 146 -19.18 13.03 -15.10
N ASP A 147 -18.55 11.95 -15.53
CA ASP A 147 -17.39 11.35 -14.85
C ASP A 147 -16.13 12.16 -15.19
N GLU A 148 -15.42 12.64 -14.18
CA GLU A 148 -14.13 13.31 -14.39
C GLU A 148 -12.95 12.33 -14.51
N TYR A 149 -13.15 11.04 -14.20
CA TYR A 149 -12.09 10.04 -14.33
C TYR A 149 -11.96 9.46 -15.74
N THR A 150 -10.73 9.13 -16.13
CA THR A 150 -10.38 8.59 -17.46
C THR A 150 -9.89 7.14 -17.40
N ASP A 151 -10.45 6.34 -16.50
CA ASP A 151 -10.02 4.96 -16.23
C ASP A 151 -9.92 4.06 -17.47
N SER A 152 -10.89 4.19 -18.40
CA SER A 152 -10.89 3.42 -19.65
C SER A 152 -9.64 3.68 -20.51
N LEU A 153 -9.10 4.91 -20.49
CA LEU A 153 -7.86 5.25 -21.16
C LEU A 153 -6.65 4.57 -20.50
N PHE A 154 -6.60 4.54 -19.17
CA PHE A 154 -5.48 3.91 -18.46
C PHE A 154 -5.47 2.38 -18.64
N LEU A 155 -6.63 1.75 -18.60
CA LEU A 155 -6.77 0.32 -18.91
C LEU A 155 -6.34 0.03 -20.36
N PHE A 156 -6.72 0.89 -21.31
CA PHE A 156 -6.26 0.81 -22.70
C PHE A 156 -4.74 0.91 -22.81
N LEU A 157 -4.12 1.90 -22.16
CA LEU A 157 -2.67 2.11 -22.21
C LEU A 157 -1.92 0.94 -21.56
N ALA A 158 -2.42 0.40 -20.45
CA ALA A 158 -1.85 -0.78 -19.80
C ALA A 158 -1.90 -2.00 -20.73
N ALA A 159 -3.07 -2.27 -21.33
CA ALA A 159 -3.22 -3.36 -22.31
C ALA A 159 -2.31 -3.18 -23.52
N ALA A 160 -2.25 -1.97 -24.09
CA ALA A 160 -1.37 -1.62 -25.20
C ALA A 160 0.11 -1.79 -24.84
N GLY A 161 0.52 -1.43 -23.61
CA GLY A 161 1.87 -1.61 -23.09
C GLY A 161 2.26 -3.09 -22.97
N VAL A 162 1.36 -3.93 -22.45
CA VAL A 162 1.56 -5.39 -22.37
C VAL A 162 1.71 -5.98 -23.76
N ILE A 163 0.81 -5.60 -24.66
CA ILE A 163 0.84 -6.01 -26.07
C ILE A 163 2.16 -5.61 -26.73
N PHE A 164 2.59 -4.36 -26.54
CA PHE A 164 3.84 -3.85 -27.08
C PHE A 164 5.03 -4.61 -26.52
N ALA A 165 5.05 -4.90 -25.22
CA ALA A 165 6.08 -5.71 -24.59
C ALA A 165 6.12 -7.13 -25.19
N LEU A 166 4.96 -7.77 -25.36
CA LEU A 166 4.85 -9.09 -26.01
C LEU A 166 5.33 -9.04 -27.48
N PHE A 167 5.03 -7.96 -28.20
CA PHE A 167 5.51 -7.75 -29.58
C PHE A 167 7.03 -7.58 -29.65
N MET A 168 7.63 -6.85 -28.70
CA MET A 168 9.08 -6.68 -28.56
C MET A 168 9.79 -7.99 -28.17
N VAL A 169 9.05 -8.98 -27.69
CA VAL A 169 9.53 -10.28 -27.20
C VAL A 169 9.54 -11.37 -28.30
N TRP A 170 9.80 -10.97 -29.55
CA TRP A 170 9.64 -11.80 -30.75
C TRP A 170 10.61 -13.00 -30.85
N ASP A 171 11.70 -13.04 -30.07
CA ASP A 171 12.60 -14.19 -30.00
C ASP A 171 12.13 -15.17 -28.91
N TRP A 172 11.03 -15.88 -29.22
CA TRP A 172 10.35 -16.79 -28.29
C TRP A 172 11.30 -17.77 -27.60
N GLU A 173 12.27 -18.34 -28.31
CA GLU A 173 13.21 -19.29 -27.70
C GLU A 173 14.04 -18.67 -26.58
N LYS A 174 14.46 -17.41 -26.73
CA LYS A 174 15.25 -16.70 -25.72
C LYS A 174 14.40 -16.10 -24.61
N GLN A 175 13.14 -15.80 -24.89
CA GLN A 175 12.32 -15.00 -23.99
C GLN A 175 11.09 -15.72 -23.40
N ARG A 176 10.84 -16.98 -23.79
CA ARG A 176 9.72 -17.80 -23.30
C ARG A 176 9.56 -17.76 -21.79
N ASN A 177 10.66 -17.85 -21.03
CA ASN A 177 10.58 -17.88 -19.56
C ASN A 177 10.03 -16.55 -19.00
N TYR A 178 10.40 -15.41 -19.57
CA TYR A 178 9.84 -14.11 -19.17
C TYR A 178 8.36 -14.00 -19.53
N VAL A 179 7.94 -14.56 -20.68
CA VAL A 179 6.52 -14.61 -21.05
C VAL A 179 5.74 -15.48 -20.07
N ILE A 180 6.25 -16.66 -19.70
CA ILE A 180 5.60 -17.53 -18.71
C ILE A 180 5.48 -16.81 -17.35
N MET A 181 6.53 -16.10 -16.91
CA MET A 181 6.48 -15.34 -15.65
C MET A 181 5.51 -14.16 -15.71
N SER A 182 5.47 -13.44 -16.83
CA SER A 182 4.50 -12.35 -17.02
C SER A 182 3.09 -12.92 -17.03
N ALA A 183 2.86 -14.06 -17.70
CA ALA A 183 1.57 -14.73 -17.73
C ALA A 183 1.13 -15.22 -16.34
N SER A 184 2.05 -15.73 -15.50
CA SER A 184 1.70 -16.07 -14.11
C SER A 184 1.33 -14.83 -13.28
N GLY A 185 2.03 -13.70 -13.47
CA GLY A 185 1.66 -12.45 -12.81
C GLY A 185 0.28 -11.92 -13.24
N ILE A 186 -0.03 -12.02 -14.54
CA ILE A 186 -1.36 -11.67 -15.07
C ILE A 186 -2.43 -12.61 -14.50
N PHE A 187 -2.15 -13.92 -14.46
CA PHE A 187 -3.06 -14.92 -13.88
C PHE A 187 -3.41 -14.59 -12.42
N LEU A 188 -2.42 -14.22 -11.61
CA LEU A 188 -2.63 -13.79 -10.21
C LEU A 188 -3.31 -12.42 -10.08
N THR A 189 -3.40 -11.63 -11.16
CA THR A 189 -4.12 -10.36 -11.14
C THR A 189 -5.59 -10.51 -11.57
N MET A 190 -5.98 -11.67 -12.09
CA MET A 190 -7.32 -11.90 -12.63
C MET A 190 -8.46 -11.48 -11.70
N PRO A 191 -8.43 -11.71 -10.36
CA PRO A 191 -9.53 -11.30 -9.48
C PRO A 191 -9.72 -9.78 -9.39
N PHE A 192 -8.70 -9.00 -9.75
CA PHE A 192 -8.73 -7.54 -9.71
C PHE A 192 -9.30 -6.90 -10.98
N PHE A 193 -9.64 -7.68 -12.02
CA PHE A 193 -10.23 -7.16 -13.25
C PHE A 193 -11.73 -6.83 -13.15
N GLY A 194 -12.37 -7.16 -12.03
CA GLY A 194 -13.72 -6.67 -11.73
C GLY A 194 -13.75 -5.15 -11.50
N ASP A 195 -14.93 -4.59 -11.36
CA ASP A 195 -15.18 -3.17 -11.05
C ASP A 195 -15.11 -2.85 -9.53
N TYR A 196 -14.91 -3.86 -8.68
CA TYR A 196 -14.84 -3.73 -7.23
C TYR A 196 -13.46 -4.12 -6.65
N LEU A 197 -13.27 -3.88 -5.35
CA LEU A 197 -12.24 -4.52 -4.52
C LEU A 197 -12.90 -5.19 -3.31
N GLN A 198 -12.38 -6.33 -2.90
CA GLN A 198 -12.78 -6.94 -1.64
C GLN A 198 -12.03 -6.27 -0.48
N SER A 199 -12.55 -6.41 0.73
CA SER A 199 -11.89 -5.95 1.94
C SER A 199 -10.57 -6.67 2.12
N GLY A 200 -9.56 -5.92 2.59
CA GLY A 200 -8.31 -6.50 3.06
C GLY A 200 -7.85 -5.77 4.31
N HIS A 201 -7.12 -6.47 5.18
CA HIS A 201 -6.72 -5.95 6.50
C HIS A 201 -6.03 -4.57 6.40
N ASP A 202 -5.12 -4.41 5.45
CA ASP A 202 -4.31 -3.19 5.26
C ASP A 202 -4.75 -2.37 4.01
N LEU A 203 -5.82 -2.77 3.31
CA LEU A 203 -6.18 -2.19 2.01
C LEU A 203 -6.45 -0.69 2.10
N LEU A 204 -7.35 -0.30 3.03
CA LEU A 204 -7.71 1.09 3.25
C LEU A 204 -6.49 1.97 3.56
N PHE A 205 -5.53 1.44 4.33
CA PHE A 205 -4.34 2.15 4.71
C PHE A 205 -3.51 2.50 3.47
N HIS A 206 -3.33 1.54 2.58
CA HIS A 206 -2.58 1.75 1.35
C HIS A 206 -3.31 2.66 0.34
N LEU A 207 -4.64 2.60 0.28
CA LEU A 207 -5.43 3.52 -0.55
C LEU A 207 -5.31 4.96 -0.05
N ALA A 208 -5.48 5.19 1.25
CA ALA A 208 -5.33 6.50 1.86
C ALA A 208 -3.91 7.06 1.64
N ARG A 209 -2.86 6.24 1.74
CA ARG A 209 -1.48 6.66 1.42
C ARG A 209 -1.28 7.09 -0.03
N ILE A 210 -1.87 6.36 -0.99
CA ILE A 210 -1.77 6.73 -2.42
C ILE A 210 -2.45 8.09 -2.64
N GLU A 211 -3.62 8.29 -2.04
CA GLU A 211 -4.35 9.55 -2.11
C GLU A 211 -3.61 10.69 -1.42
N GLY A 212 -3.06 10.46 -0.22
CA GLY A 212 -2.25 11.42 0.52
C GLY A 212 -1.01 11.87 -0.25
N ILE A 213 -0.34 10.95 -0.95
CA ILE A 213 0.76 11.29 -1.86
C ILE A 213 0.24 12.15 -3.02
N ALA A 214 -0.90 11.81 -3.62
CA ALA A 214 -1.47 12.60 -4.71
C ALA A 214 -1.83 14.02 -4.25
N GLU A 215 -2.49 14.14 -3.09
CA GLU A 215 -2.85 15.43 -2.49
C GLU A 215 -1.60 16.26 -2.18
N GLY A 216 -0.61 15.69 -1.47
CA GLY A 216 0.64 16.38 -1.13
C GLY A 216 1.41 16.87 -2.36
N LEU A 217 1.49 16.04 -3.41
CA LEU A 217 2.10 16.43 -4.68
C LEU A 217 1.35 17.60 -5.35
N SER A 218 0.01 17.59 -5.34
CA SER A 218 -0.81 18.68 -5.91
C SER A 218 -0.61 20.02 -5.19
N GLN A 219 -0.14 19.96 -3.95
CA GLN A 219 0.14 21.11 -3.09
C GLN A 219 1.62 21.56 -3.15
N GLY A 220 2.46 20.87 -3.92
CA GLY A 220 3.87 21.20 -4.09
C GLY A 220 4.81 20.54 -3.08
N GLN A 221 4.32 19.57 -2.29
CA GLN A 221 5.16 18.80 -1.39
C GLN A 221 5.91 17.71 -2.17
N PHE A 222 7.24 17.81 -2.24
CA PHE A 222 8.08 16.74 -2.79
C PHE A 222 9.44 16.66 -2.09
N PRO A 223 9.83 15.48 -1.58
CA PRO A 223 8.98 14.32 -1.26
C PRO A 223 7.80 14.66 -0.32
N VAL A 224 6.69 13.92 -0.43
CA VAL A 224 5.54 14.01 0.49
C VAL A 224 5.96 13.44 1.85
N ARG A 225 5.78 14.23 2.92
CA ARG A 225 6.21 13.93 4.31
C ARG A 225 5.12 14.12 5.35
N MET A 226 4.00 14.73 4.97
CA MET A 226 2.86 15.01 5.84
C MET A 226 1.60 14.71 5.03
N ASP A 227 0.82 13.73 5.47
CA ASP A 227 -0.45 13.36 4.86
C ASP A 227 -1.61 14.10 5.55
N THR A 228 -2.59 14.56 4.78
CA THR A 228 -3.82 15.21 5.27
C THR A 228 -5.09 14.47 4.90
N VAL A 229 -4.98 13.32 4.24
CA VAL A 229 -6.12 12.45 3.94
C VAL A 229 -6.51 11.65 5.18
N MET A 230 -5.52 11.12 5.90
CA MET A 230 -5.74 10.36 7.14
C MET A 230 -6.04 11.25 8.35
N ASN A 231 -6.53 10.61 9.42
CA ASN A 231 -6.72 11.24 10.74
C ASN A 231 -7.53 12.54 10.67
N GLN A 232 -8.60 12.52 9.88
CA GLN A 232 -9.53 13.63 9.72
C GLN A 232 -8.90 14.92 9.17
N GLY A 233 -7.72 14.81 8.55
CA GLY A 233 -6.96 15.96 8.10
C GLY A 233 -6.18 16.65 9.21
N LEU A 234 -6.01 16.11 10.41
CA LEU A 234 -5.14 16.76 11.40
C LEU A 234 -3.66 16.81 10.98
N GLY A 235 -3.28 16.09 9.92
CA GLY A 235 -1.89 15.95 9.50
C GLY A 235 -1.29 14.69 10.13
N PHE A 236 -0.61 13.88 9.34
CA PHE A 236 -0.07 12.60 9.78
C PHE A 236 1.31 12.34 9.16
N LEU A 237 2.25 11.83 9.98
CA LEU A 237 3.63 11.57 9.58
C LEU A 237 3.87 10.18 8.98
N ASP A 238 2.83 9.45 8.56
CA ASP A 238 3.01 8.14 7.91
C ASP A 238 4.03 8.13 6.77
N PRO A 239 4.21 9.20 5.94
CA PRO A 239 5.16 9.14 4.84
C PRO A 239 6.61 9.13 5.31
N ILE A 240 6.86 9.49 6.57
CA ILE A 240 8.18 9.40 7.23
C ILE A 240 8.38 8.00 7.82
N TYR A 241 7.36 7.43 8.47
CA TYR A 241 7.45 6.13 9.13
C TYR A 241 7.39 4.95 8.14
N TYR A 242 6.65 5.11 7.04
CA TYR A 242 6.43 4.08 6.04
C TYR A 242 7.01 4.47 4.67
N PRO A 243 7.80 3.57 4.03
CA PRO A 243 8.34 3.84 2.70
C PRO A 243 7.25 4.01 1.63
N ASN A 244 7.32 5.08 0.85
CA ASN A 244 6.31 5.45 -0.15
C ASN A 244 6.74 5.29 -1.62
N LEU A 245 8.01 4.97 -1.91
CA LEU A 245 8.55 5.03 -3.28
C LEU A 245 7.69 4.30 -4.33
N PHE A 246 7.23 3.10 -4.01
CA PHE A 246 6.44 2.28 -4.93
C PHE A 246 4.97 2.70 -5.05
N LEU A 247 4.49 3.61 -4.19
CA LEU A 247 3.14 4.17 -4.25
C LEU A 247 3.05 5.43 -5.13
N TYR A 248 4.15 6.17 -5.29
CA TYR A 248 4.21 7.36 -6.16
C TYR A 248 3.68 7.11 -7.58
N PRO A 249 3.97 5.99 -8.28
CA PRO A 249 3.38 5.73 -9.59
C PRO A 249 1.85 5.72 -9.58
N ALA A 250 1.22 5.11 -8.56
CA ALA A 250 -0.24 5.08 -8.44
C ALA A 250 -0.78 6.49 -8.13
N ALA A 251 -0.13 7.23 -7.24
CA ALA A 251 -0.52 8.60 -6.91
C ALA A 251 -0.43 9.55 -8.13
N ILE A 252 0.61 9.38 -8.95
CA ILE A 252 0.75 10.12 -10.22
C ILE A 252 -0.38 9.76 -11.20
N LEU A 253 -0.80 8.49 -11.27
CA LEU A 253 -1.96 8.12 -12.08
C LEU A 253 -3.23 8.81 -11.58
N CYS A 254 -3.42 8.94 -10.26
CA CYS A 254 -4.53 9.70 -9.69
C CYS A 254 -4.52 11.17 -10.11
N LEU A 255 -3.35 11.82 -10.06
CA LEU A 255 -3.18 13.20 -10.54
C LEU A 255 -3.45 13.37 -12.04
N LEU A 256 -3.26 12.31 -12.83
CA LEU A 256 -3.55 12.29 -14.27
C LEU A 256 -5.02 11.92 -14.57
N GLY A 257 -5.87 11.79 -13.55
CA GLY A 257 -7.30 11.52 -13.69
C GLY A 257 -7.68 10.04 -13.70
N CYS A 258 -6.82 9.13 -13.22
CA CYS A 258 -7.20 7.75 -12.92
C CYS A 258 -7.87 7.68 -11.54
N SER A 259 -8.95 6.92 -11.39
CA SER A 259 -9.54 6.70 -10.07
C SER A 259 -8.56 5.96 -9.15
N LEU A 260 -8.63 6.24 -7.86
CA LEU A 260 -7.79 5.60 -6.84
C LEU A 260 -7.88 4.07 -6.91
N LEU A 261 -9.09 3.56 -7.10
CA LEU A 261 -9.40 2.15 -7.30
C LEU A 261 -8.58 1.53 -8.46
N ASN A 262 -8.62 2.16 -9.63
CA ASN A 262 -7.93 1.64 -10.80
C ASN A 262 -6.42 1.89 -10.76
N ALA A 263 -5.97 2.99 -10.17
CA ALA A 263 -4.55 3.23 -9.90
C ALA A 263 -3.95 2.12 -9.01
N TYR A 264 -4.67 1.70 -7.96
CA TYR A 264 -4.27 0.57 -7.11
C TYR A 264 -4.25 -0.76 -7.88
N LYS A 265 -5.28 -1.06 -8.68
CA LYS A 265 -5.32 -2.28 -9.51
C LYS A 265 -4.16 -2.34 -10.51
N ILE A 266 -3.84 -1.22 -11.16
CA ILE A 266 -2.69 -1.11 -12.06
C ILE A 266 -1.38 -1.33 -11.30
N LEU A 267 -1.25 -0.79 -10.09
CA LEU A 267 -0.09 -1.04 -9.23
C LEU A 267 0.07 -2.53 -8.92
N ILE A 268 -0.99 -3.20 -8.45
CA ILE A 268 -1.00 -4.65 -8.16
C ILE A 268 -0.64 -5.48 -9.40
N PHE A 269 -1.19 -5.12 -10.56
CA PHE A 269 -0.86 -5.76 -11.84
C PHE A 269 0.65 -5.78 -12.12
N PHE A 270 1.29 -4.62 -11.98
CA PHE A 270 2.74 -4.53 -12.19
C PHE A 270 3.54 -5.24 -11.08
N ILE A 271 3.10 -5.17 -9.82
CA ILE A 271 3.75 -5.88 -8.70
C ILE A 271 3.77 -7.39 -8.94
N ASN A 272 2.66 -7.97 -9.40
CA ASN A 272 2.59 -9.41 -9.67
C ASN A 272 3.52 -9.84 -10.82
N ILE A 273 3.56 -9.06 -11.91
CA ILE A 273 4.47 -9.31 -13.03
C ILE A 273 5.93 -9.19 -12.58
N PHE A 274 6.27 -8.12 -11.89
CA PHE A 274 7.64 -7.90 -11.43
C PHE A 274 8.05 -8.94 -10.37
N SER A 275 7.15 -9.38 -9.50
CA SER A 275 7.39 -10.49 -8.56
C SER A 275 7.78 -11.76 -9.27
N ALA A 276 7.02 -12.17 -10.30
CA ALA A 276 7.35 -13.36 -11.08
C ALA A 276 8.69 -13.21 -11.83
N ILE A 277 8.94 -12.06 -12.46
CA ILE A 277 10.19 -11.82 -13.19
C ILE A 277 11.39 -11.78 -12.25
N LEU A 278 11.34 -11.00 -11.18
CA LEU A 278 12.42 -10.84 -10.21
C LEU A 278 12.70 -12.14 -9.46
N ALA A 279 11.67 -12.94 -9.14
CA ALA A 279 11.83 -14.28 -8.61
C ALA A 279 12.61 -15.19 -9.57
N TYR A 280 12.20 -15.24 -10.84
CA TYR A 280 12.91 -16.02 -11.86
C TYR A 280 14.35 -15.53 -12.08
N LEU A 281 14.59 -14.22 -12.12
CA LEU A 281 15.93 -13.64 -12.22
C LEU A 281 16.83 -14.02 -11.04
N GLY A 282 16.28 -13.98 -9.82
CA GLY A 282 16.98 -14.39 -8.60
C GLY A 282 17.34 -15.87 -8.63
N PHE A 283 16.33 -16.75 -8.79
CA PHE A 283 16.55 -18.19 -8.72
C PHE A 283 17.37 -18.73 -9.91
N ARG A 284 17.19 -18.21 -11.13
CA ARG A 284 18.02 -18.63 -12.27
C ARG A 284 19.48 -18.26 -12.06
N GLY A 285 19.74 -17.09 -11.45
CA GLY A 285 21.10 -16.62 -11.16
C GLY A 285 21.74 -17.46 -10.06
N LEU A 286 20.98 -17.72 -8.99
CA LEU A 286 21.39 -18.54 -7.86
C LEU A 286 21.75 -19.97 -8.29
N LEU A 287 20.89 -20.61 -9.08
CA LEU A 287 21.04 -22.02 -9.47
C LEU A 287 21.76 -22.22 -10.80
N LYS A 288 22.07 -21.12 -11.52
CA LYS A 288 22.71 -21.12 -12.85
C LYS A 288 21.98 -22.00 -13.87
N SER A 289 20.65 -22.00 -13.80
CA SER A 289 19.79 -22.89 -14.57
C SER A 289 18.47 -22.23 -14.90
N GLU A 290 18.18 -22.13 -16.19
CA GLU A 290 16.94 -21.56 -16.73
C GLU A 290 15.70 -22.32 -16.24
N ARG A 291 15.76 -23.65 -16.24
CA ARG A 291 14.63 -24.51 -15.85
C ARG A 291 14.39 -24.45 -14.34
N LEU A 292 15.44 -24.53 -13.53
CA LEU A 292 15.30 -24.42 -12.08
C LEU A 292 14.80 -23.04 -11.67
N GLY A 293 15.33 -21.98 -12.28
CA GLY A 293 14.85 -20.63 -12.04
C GLY A 293 13.35 -20.50 -12.27
N LEU A 294 12.84 -21.12 -13.35
CA LEU A 294 11.41 -21.15 -13.66
C LEU A 294 10.59 -21.92 -12.62
N TYR A 295 10.99 -23.14 -12.26
CA TYR A 295 10.25 -23.97 -11.30
C TYR A 295 10.20 -23.33 -9.91
N CYS A 296 11.33 -22.82 -9.42
CA CYS A 296 11.39 -22.14 -8.12
C CYS A 296 10.55 -20.86 -8.11
N ALA A 297 10.57 -20.07 -9.20
CA ALA A 297 9.80 -18.84 -9.28
C ALA A 297 8.29 -19.10 -9.28
N LEU A 298 7.81 -20.10 -10.02
CA LEU A 298 6.39 -20.48 -10.03
C LEU A 298 5.92 -20.92 -8.64
N LEU A 299 6.67 -21.81 -7.98
CA LEU A 299 6.33 -22.27 -6.64
C LEU A 299 6.35 -21.14 -5.59
N TYR A 300 7.17 -20.11 -5.82
CA TYR A 300 7.27 -18.95 -4.95
C TYR A 300 6.08 -18.00 -5.11
N VAL A 301 5.72 -17.61 -6.33
CA VAL A 301 4.61 -16.66 -6.55
C VAL A 301 3.22 -17.30 -6.43
N LEU A 302 3.11 -18.61 -6.68
CA LEU A 302 1.87 -19.36 -6.43
C LEU A 302 1.73 -19.83 -4.98
N ASN A 303 2.66 -19.44 -4.11
CA ASN A 303 2.65 -19.87 -2.72
C ASN A 303 1.45 -19.29 -1.96
N PRO A 304 0.69 -20.10 -1.21
CA PRO A 304 -0.47 -19.61 -0.47
C PRO A 304 -0.19 -18.41 0.43
N TYR A 305 0.96 -18.36 1.13
CA TYR A 305 1.32 -17.24 1.98
C TYR A 305 1.49 -15.92 1.19
N HIS A 306 2.13 -16.00 0.01
CA HIS A 306 2.23 -14.86 -0.90
C HIS A 306 0.84 -14.38 -1.35
N LEU A 307 -0.08 -15.32 -1.61
CA LEU A 307 -1.45 -15.02 -2.00
C LEU A 307 -2.31 -14.49 -0.85
N THR A 308 -2.08 -14.94 0.40
CA THR A 308 -2.70 -14.36 1.60
C THR A 308 -2.31 -12.89 1.74
N ASN A 309 -1.04 -12.56 1.52
CA ASN A 309 -0.56 -11.17 1.54
C ASN A 309 -1.17 -10.31 0.42
N LEU A 310 -1.37 -10.90 -0.77
CA LEU A 310 -1.96 -10.22 -1.92
C LEU A 310 -3.47 -9.98 -1.77
N TYR A 311 -4.23 -11.00 -1.37
CA TYR A 311 -5.69 -11.02 -1.45
C TYR A 311 -6.39 -10.68 -0.14
N LEU A 312 -6.03 -11.35 0.97
CA LEU A 312 -6.74 -11.20 2.25
C LEU A 312 -6.16 -10.06 3.08
N ARG A 313 -4.84 -10.05 3.28
CA ARG A 313 -4.22 -9.02 4.10
C ARG A 313 -4.12 -7.69 3.36
N ALA A 314 -4.00 -7.73 2.03
CA ALA A 314 -3.61 -6.59 1.22
C ALA A 314 -2.35 -5.88 1.77
N ALA A 315 -1.41 -6.66 2.35
CA ALA A 315 -0.20 -6.19 3.00
C ALA A 315 0.84 -5.75 1.95
N LEU A 316 0.60 -4.61 1.32
CA LEU A 316 1.30 -4.16 0.11
C LEU A 316 2.80 -3.97 0.36
N GLY A 317 3.17 -3.48 1.54
CA GLY A 317 4.58 -3.36 1.92
C GLY A 317 5.29 -4.71 1.91
N GLU A 318 4.72 -5.72 2.58
CA GLU A 318 5.29 -7.06 2.65
C GLU A 318 5.31 -7.73 1.26
N LEU A 319 4.26 -7.54 0.46
CA LEU A 319 4.18 -8.03 -0.92
C LEU A 319 5.32 -7.45 -1.79
N LEU A 320 5.51 -6.12 -1.75
CA LEU A 320 6.60 -5.43 -2.46
C LEU A 320 7.98 -5.90 -1.98
N ALA A 321 8.17 -6.10 -0.68
CA ALA A 321 9.45 -6.59 -0.15
C ALA A 321 9.74 -8.02 -0.60
N SER A 322 8.71 -8.89 -0.61
CA SER A 322 8.81 -10.29 -1.06
C SER A 322 9.29 -10.39 -2.52
N MET A 323 8.89 -9.45 -3.37
CA MET A 323 9.34 -9.30 -4.76
C MET A 323 10.88 -9.33 -4.92
N PHE A 324 11.61 -8.78 -3.95
CA PHE A 324 13.07 -8.63 -3.99
C PHE A 324 13.82 -9.74 -3.25
N LEU A 325 13.16 -10.55 -2.41
CA LEU A 325 13.81 -11.59 -1.62
C LEU A 325 14.59 -12.63 -2.47
N PRO A 326 14.09 -13.13 -3.61
CA PRO A 326 14.87 -14.02 -4.47
C PRO A 326 16.15 -13.38 -5.04
N LEU A 327 16.09 -12.09 -5.37
CA LEU A 327 17.28 -11.33 -5.81
C LEU A 327 18.25 -11.09 -4.67
N LEU A 328 17.74 -10.84 -3.45
CA LEU A 328 18.58 -10.72 -2.26
C LEU A 328 19.33 -12.03 -2.03
N LEU A 329 18.64 -13.17 -2.03
CA LEU A 329 19.24 -14.50 -1.88
C LEU A 329 20.33 -14.73 -2.94
N TYR A 330 20.07 -14.40 -4.20
CA TYR A 330 21.06 -14.48 -5.26
C TYR A 330 22.26 -13.56 -5.05
N GLY A 331 22.01 -12.29 -4.74
CA GLY A 331 23.05 -11.28 -4.53
C GLY A 331 23.97 -11.64 -3.37
N ILE A 332 23.39 -12.08 -2.23
CA ILE A 332 24.12 -12.53 -1.05
C ILE A 332 24.98 -13.75 -1.38
N TYR A 333 24.46 -14.71 -2.14
CA TYR A 333 25.26 -15.84 -2.63
C TYR A 333 26.47 -15.37 -3.46
N GLU A 334 26.29 -14.46 -4.41
CA GLU A 334 27.40 -13.94 -5.22
C GLU A 334 28.44 -13.19 -4.36
N LEU A 335 27.96 -12.40 -3.40
CA LEU A 335 28.79 -11.58 -2.52
C LEU A 335 29.71 -12.42 -1.62
N PHE A 336 29.20 -13.51 -1.05
CA PHE A 336 29.96 -14.36 -0.13
C PHE A 336 30.63 -15.56 -0.81
N CYS A 337 29.98 -16.18 -1.78
CA CYS A 337 30.40 -17.46 -2.36
C CYS A 337 30.75 -17.36 -3.85
N GLY A 338 30.06 -16.51 -4.62
CA GLY A 338 30.23 -16.35 -6.06
C GLY A 338 31.14 -15.19 -6.48
N ASP A 339 30.75 -14.47 -7.52
CA ASP A 339 31.44 -13.29 -8.05
C ASP A 339 31.05 -12.01 -7.29
N TYR A 340 31.92 -11.59 -6.37
CA TYR A 340 31.75 -10.40 -5.55
C TYR A 340 31.62 -9.10 -6.36
N LYS A 341 32.00 -9.09 -7.65
CA LYS A 341 31.81 -7.91 -8.52
C LYS A 341 30.33 -7.62 -8.80
N LYS A 342 29.44 -8.57 -8.50
CA LYS A 342 27.99 -8.44 -8.59
C LYS A 342 27.33 -7.89 -7.32
N TRP A 343 28.10 -7.25 -6.43
CA TRP A 343 27.60 -6.57 -5.21
C TRP A 343 26.38 -5.66 -5.44
N TRP A 344 26.27 -5.08 -6.64
CA TRP A 344 25.15 -4.22 -7.04
C TRP A 344 23.80 -4.96 -7.05
N ILE A 345 23.78 -6.28 -7.23
CA ILE A 345 22.54 -7.08 -7.15
C ILE A 345 21.98 -7.03 -5.73
N THR A 346 22.84 -7.25 -4.73
CA THR A 346 22.46 -7.12 -3.32
C THR A 346 22.04 -5.69 -3.00
N ALA A 347 22.74 -4.68 -3.52
CA ALA A 347 22.40 -3.28 -3.27
C ALA A 347 21.00 -2.92 -3.83
N ILE A 348 20.67 -3.38 -5.03
CA ILE A 348 19.32 -3.17 -5.63
C ILE A 348 18.26 -3.91 -4.82
N ALA A 349 18.49 -5.19 -4.48
CA ALA A 349 17.52 -5.97 -3.71
C ALA A 349 17.29 -5.37 -2.32
N ALA A 350 18.35 -5.00 -1.61
CA ALA A 350 18.25 -4.37 -0.30
C ALA A 350 17.55 -3.01 -0.36
N THR A 351 17.85 -2.19 -1.37
CA THR A 351 17.15 -0.91 -1.58
C THR A 351 15.66 -1.13 -1.86
N GLY A 352 15.32 -2.12 -2.67
CA GLY A 352 13.93 -2.48 -2.92
C GLY A 352 13.19 -2.86 -1.64
N ILE A 353 13.82 -3.67 -0.76
CA ILE A 353 13.20 -4.09 0.51
C ILE A 353 13.05 -2.89 1.46
N VAL A 354 14.08 -2.05 1.59
CA VAL A 354 14.03 -0.82 2.41
C VAL A 354 12.91 0.11 1.94
N GLN A 355 12.71 0.23 0.63
CA GLN A 355 11.65 1.05 0.05
C GLN A 355 10.27 0.38 0.03
N SER A 356 10.12 -0.78 0.66
CA SER A 356 8.87 -1.55 0.70
C SER A 356 8.36 -1.74 2.11
N HIS A 357 9.19 -2.32 2.99
CA HIS A 357 8.74 -2.77 4.32
C HIS A 357 9.91 -2.92 5.29
N ILE A 358 9.95 -2.07 6.31
CA ILE A 358 11.04 -2.02 7.28
C ILE A 358 11.15 -3.32 8.09
N LEU A 359 10.04 -3.95 8.42
CA LEU A 359 10.07 -5.23 9.15
C LEU A 359 10.71 -6.34 8.31
N THR A 360 10.49 -6.36 7.00
CA THR A 360 11.18 -7.31 6.10
C THR A 360 12.67 -6.99 5.95
N VAL A 361 13.11 -5.73 6.11
CA VAL A 361 14.53 -5.38 6.16
C VAL A 361 15.20 -6.10 7.33
N GLU A 362 14.60 -6.00 8.51
CA GLU A 362 15.15 -6.61 9.72
C GLU A 362 15.23 -8.14 9.62
N LEU A 363 14.14 -8.78 9.21
CA LEU A 363 14.13 -10.22 8.98
C LEU A 363 15.16 -10.64 7.92
N SER A 364 15.33 -9.83 6.87
CA SER A 364 16.36 -10.07 5.86
C SER A 364 17.77 -9.98 6.46
N VAL A 365 18.03 -9.00 7.33
CA VAL A 365 19.31 -8.86 8.05
C VAL A 365 19.55 -10.07 8.95
N LEU A 366 18.53 -10.56 9.66
CA LEU A 366 18.62 -11.77 10.47
C LEU A 366 19.07 -12.99 9.65
N PHE A 367 18.37 -13.30 8.55
CA PHE A 367 18.71 -14.44 7.70
C PHE A 367 20.05 -14.27 6.97
N VAL A 368 20.38 -13.06 6.52
CA VAL A 368 21.68 -12.76 5.92
C VAL A 368 22.80 -12.98 6.93
N THR A 369 22.61 -12.57 8.19
CA THR A 369 23.59 -12.74 9.26
C THR A 369 23.75 -14.22 9.63
N ALA A 370 22.65 -14.95 9.75
CA ALA A 370 22.63 -16.39 10.00
C ALA A 370 23.38 -17.18 8.91
N PHE A 371 23.31 -16.73 7.65
CA PHE A 371 24.09 -17.29 6.55
C PHE A 371 25.56 -16.82 6.55
N ALA A 372 25.79 -15.52 6.74
CA ALA A 372 27.10 -14.90 6.57
C ALA A 372 28.11 -15.34 7.65
N ILE A 373 27.70 -15.44 8.91
CA ILE A 373 28.60 -15.76 10.03
C ILE A 373 29.30 -17.13 9.80
N PRO A 374 28.59 -18.25 9.58
CA PRO A 374 29.24 -19.54 9.33
C PRO A 374 30.15 -19.51 8.10
N VAL A 375 29.73 -18.83 7.03
CA VAL A 375 30.51 -18.72 5.79
C VAL A 375 31.81 -17.94 6.01
N ILE A 376 31.76 -16.81 6.71
CA ILE A 376 32.93 -16.00 7.04
C ILE A 376 33.88 -16.80 7.94
N ILE A 377 33.37 -17.45 8.99
CA ILE A 377 34.19 -18.29 9.90
C ILE A 377 34.89 -19.39 9.11
N TRP A 378 34.19 -20.06 8.20
CA TRP A 378 34.77 -21.09 7.35
C TRP A 378 35.86 -20.52 6.43
N GLN A 379 35.63 -19.35 5.82
CA GLN A 379 36.63 -18.67 4.98
C GLN A 379 37.87 -18.26 5.79
N ILE A 380 37.71 -17.74 7.00
CA ILE A 380 38.81 -17.41 7.92
C ILE A 380 39.62 -18.67 8.24
N ARG A 381 38.95 -19.74 8.69
CA ARG A 381 39.60 -21.02 9.02
C ARG A 381 40.36 -21.64 7.85
N LYS A 382 39.86 -21.46 6.62
CA LYS A 382 40.52 -21.95 5.40
C LYS A 382 41.51 -20.94 4.81
N LYS A 383 41.76 -19.80 5.45
CA LYS A 383 42.59 -18.69 4.94
C LYS A 383 42.18 -18.25 3.52
N LYS A 384 40.87 -18.26 3.24
CA LYS A 384 40.24 -17.90 1.96
C LYS A 384 39.54 -16.54 1.97
N VAL A 385 39.68 -15.77 3.05
CA VAL A 385 39.07 -14.42 3.13
C VAL A 385 39.66 -13.55 2.02
N CYS A 386 38.78 -12.94 1.25
CA CYS A 386 39.14 -12.07 0.15
C CYS A 386 38.82 -10.62 0.51
N ILE A 387 39.83 -9.76 0.62
CA ILE A 387 39.65 -8.33 0.94
C ILE A 387 38.67 -7.65 -0.02
N TYR A 388 38.64 -8.07 -1.28
CA TYR A 388 37.69 -7.54 -2.27
C TYR A 388 36.23 -7.87 -1.96
N ARG A 389 35.93 -8.96 -1.22
CA ARG A 389 34.58 -9.25 -0.73
C ARG A 389 34.17 -8.28 0.39
N ILE A 390 35.10 -7.92 1.28
CA ILE A 390 34.87 -6.91 2.32
C ILE A 390 34.61 -5.54 1.68
N ILE A 391 35.42 -5.17 0.68
CA ILE A 391 35.20 -3.94 -0.09
C ILE A 391 33.83 -4.00 -0.80
N ALA A 392 33.46 -5.14 -1.37
CA ALA A 392 32.16 -5.33 -2.01
C ALA A 392 30.99 -5.17 -1.01
N LEU A 393 31.12 -5.71 0.21
CA LEU A 393 30.16 -5.51 1.29
C LEU A 393 30.03 -4.02 1.66
N GLY A 394 31.15 -3.33 1.83
CA GLY A 394 31.16 -1.88 2.08
C GLY A 394 30.52 -1.06 0.95
N LYS A 395 30.74 -1.46 -0.31
CA LYS A 395 30.06 -0.86 -1.47
C LYS A 395 28.55 -1.09 -1.45
N THR A 396 28.11 -2.30 -1.13
CA THR A 396 26.68 -2.62 -0.98
C THR A 396 26.04 -1.77 0.11
N ALA A 397 26.63 -1.72 1.30
CA ALA A 397 26.11 -0.95 2.42
C ALA A 397 26.06 0.55 2.10
N GLY A 398 27.17 1.12 1.60
CA GLY A 398 27.23 2.53 1.23
C GLY A 398 26.25 2.90 0.11
N ALA A 399 26.12 2.06 -0.92
CA ALA A 399 25.15 2.30 -1.98
C ALA A 399 23.70 2.22 -1.48
N CYS A 400 23.39 1.27 -0.58
CA CYS A 400 22.07 1.15 0.02
C CYS A 400 21.75 2.39 0.87
N ILE A 401 22.66 2.83 1.74
CA ILE A 401 22.45 4.02 2.58
C ILE A 401 22.23 5.26 1.71
N LEU A 402 23.10 5.50 0.72
CA LEU A 402 22.97 6.66 -0.16
C LEU A 402 21.68 6.65 -0.99
N ALA A 403 21.28 5.49 -1.53
CA ALA A 403 20.04 5.36 -2.29
C ALA A 403 18.78 5.58 -1.44
N ASN A 404 18.86 5.37 -0.12
CA ASN A 404 17.72 5.44 0.79
C ASN A 404 17.79 6.61 1.78
N ALA A 405 18.81 7.47 1.71
CA ALA A 405 19.03 8.56 2.66
C ALA A 405 17.83 9.52 2.76
N TRP A 406 17.14 9.80 1.64
CA TRP A 406 15.92 10.63 1.60
C TRP A 406 14.79 10.15 2.52
N PHE A 407 14.71 8.84 2.77
CA PHE A 407 13.72 8.19 3.63
C PHE A 407 14.29 7.86 5.02
N LEU A 408 15.50 7.28 5.06
CA LEU A 408 16.14 6.86 6.31
C LEU A 408 16.43 8.05 7.24
N PHE A 409 16.83 9.20 6.69
CA PHE A 409 17.22 10.35 7.51
C PHE A 409 16.04 10.97 8.25
N PRO A 410 14.89 11.28 7.61
CA PRO A 410 13.67 11.67 8.33
C PRO A 410 13.20 10.61 9.33
N LEU A 411 13.21 9.32 8.95
CA LEU A 411 12.82 8.23 9.84
C LEU A 411 13.65 8.24 11.14
N PHE A 412 14.98 8.23 11.04
CA PHE A 412 15.86 8.22 12.22
C PHE A 412 15.71 9.46 13.09
N MET A 413 15.39 10.62 12.50
CA MET A 413 15.12 11.83 13.27
C MET A 413 13.80 11.73 14.06
N GLN A 414 12.77 11.10 13.49
CA GLN A 414 11.48 10.94 14.14
C GLN A 414 11.39 9.73 15.08
N MET A 415 12.31 8.76 14.98
CA MET A 415 12.41 7.64 15.93
C MET A 415 12.68 8.05 17.39
N GLY A 416 13.10 9.30 17.64
CA GLY A 416 13.25 9.84 19.00
C GLY A 416 11.93 10.26 19.68
N ARG A 417 10.82 10.35 18.93
CA ARG A 417 9.49 10.68 19.49
C ARG A 417 8.88 9.44 20.15
N LYS A 418 8.18 9.67 21.26
CA LYS A 418 7.44 8.61 21.97
C LYS A 418 6.11 8.37 21.28
N THR A 419 6.17 7.62 20.20
CA THR A 419 4.99 7.25 19.41
C THR A 419 4.59 5.80 19.69
N ALA A 420 3.29 5.53 19.78
CA ALA A 420 2.73 4.19 19.92
C ALA A 420 2.04 3.74 18.62
N ILE A 421 2.01 2.43 18.40
CA ILE A 421 1.29 1.78 17.30
C ILE A 421 0.08 1.07 17.92
N ALA A 422 -1.14 1.45 17.55
CA ALA A 422 -2.35 0.83 18.08
C ALA A 422 -2.45 -0.62 17.60
N GLY A 423 -2.79 -1.51 18.52
CA GLY A 423 -2.89 -2.94 18.21
C GLY A 423 -1.54 -3.65 18.01
N ALA A 424 -0.40 -2.98 18.23
CA ALA A 424 0.86 -3.68 18.39
C ALA A 424 0.81 -4.52 19.68
N ASP A 425 0.69 -5.84 19.52
CA ASP A 425 0.86 -6.78 20.63
C ASP A 425 2.37 -6.99 20.84
N ASP A 426 2.80 -6.86 22.08
CA ASP A 426 4.18 -7.13 22.48
C ASP A 426 4.43 -8.62 22.72
N VAL A 427 3.38 -9.45 22.80
CA VAL A 427 3.50 -10.89 23.03
C VAL A 427 3.57 -11.66 21.71
N LEU A 428 4.79 -12.06 21.29
CA LEU A 428 5.02 -12.73 20.01
C LEU A 428 4.33 -14.09 19.91
N SER A 429 4.24 -14.84 21.02
CA SER A 429 3.68 -16.20 21.04
C SER A 429 2.22 -16.29 20.59
N ARG A 430 1.45 -15.20 20.72
CA ARG A 430 0.04 -15.11 20.31
C ARG A 430 -0.18 -15.09 18.80
N SER A 431 0.90 -14.95 18.04
CA SER A 431 0.89 -14.78 16.58
C SER A 431 1.68 -15.91 15.90
N THR A 432 1.64 -17.10 16.50
CA THR A 432 2.40 -18.28 16.08
C THR A 432 1.52 -19.30 15.39
N VAL A 433 2.12 -20.06 14.47
CA VAL A 433 1.38 -20.90 13.54
C VAL A 433 1.36 -22.36 14.00
N TYR A 434 0.19 -23.01 13.93
CA TYR A 434 0.12 -24.46 14.15
C TYR A 434 0.72 -25.23 12.96
N TRP A 435 1.49 -26.29 13.25
CA TRP A 435 2.12 -27.12 12.20
C TRP A 435 1.15 -27.68 11.15
N GLN A 436 -0.06 -28.06 11.58
CA GLN A 436 -1.13 -28.54 10.70
C GLN A 436 -1.65 -27.44 9.75
N GLN A 437 -1.78 -26.21 10.24
CA GLN A 437 -2.21 -25.04 9.46
C GLN A 437 -1.13 -24.61 8.47
N MET A 438 0.15 -24.69 8.86
CA MET A 438 1.30 -24.29 8.04
C MET A 438 1.38 -25.00 6.67
N PHE A 439 0.81 -26.22 6.57
CA PHE A 439 0.85 -27.04 5.36
C PHE A 439 -0.54 -27.45 4.85
N GLN A 440 -1.60 -26.75 5.27
CA GLN A 440 -2.95 -27.03 4.80
C GLN A 440 -3.09 -26.84 3.28
N THR A 441 -3.97 -27.62 2.66
CA THR A 441 -4.27 -27.59 1.21
C THR A 441 -5.63 -26.98 0.89
N SER A 442 -6.46 -26.74 1.91
CA SER A 442 -7.79 -26.14 1.80
C SER A 442 -7.93 -25.10 2.89
N PHE A 443 -8.36 -23.89 2.52
CA PHE A 443 -8.49 -22.74 3.41
C PHE A 443 -9.36 -21.68 2.73
N LYS A 444 -9.90 -20.74 3.53
CA LYS A 444 -10.66 -19.59 3.04
C LYS A 444 -9.84 -18.31 3.21
N MET A 445 -9.88 -17.41 2.24
CA MET A 445 -9.31 -16.06 2.32
C MET A 445 -10.21 -15.16 3.18
N GLN A 446 -10.32 -15.50 4.46
CA GLN A 446 -11.08 -14.80 5.49
C GLN A 446 -10.35 -14.92 6.83
N GLY A 447 -10.84 -14.21 7.85
CA GLY A 447 -10.30 -14.28 9.21
C GLY A 447 -9.25 -13.23 9.49
N GLY A 448 -8.75 -13.23 10.73
CA GLY A 448 -7.69 -12.35 11.21
C GLY A 448 -6.65 -13.13 12.01
N ASN A 449 -5.85 -12.44 12.80
CA ASN A 449 -4.99 -13.08 13.80
C ASN A 449 -5.84 -13.56 14.98
N VAL A 450 -5.73 -14.83 15.38
CA VAL A 450 -6.46 -15.40 16.51
C VAL A 450 -5.46 -15.93 17.52
N PHE A 451 -5.49 -15.41 18.75
CA PHE A 451 -4.46 -15.73 19.75
C PHE A 451 -4.44 -17.21 20.20
N TYR A 452 -5.54 -17.95 20.01
CA TYR A 452 -5.66 -19.35 20.41
C TYR A 452 -6.56 -20.14 19.45
N GLY A 453 -6.01 -21.21 18.85
CA GLY A 453 -6.74 -22.07 17.91
C GLY A 453 -6.74 -21.54 16.47
N ALA A 454 -7.21 -22.35 15.53
CA ALA A 454 -7.18 -22.05 14.09
C ALA A 454 -8.55 -21.67 13.51
N GLU A 455 -9.61 -21.66 14.32
CA GLU A 455 -10.96 -21.29 13.87
C GLU A 455 -11.08 -19.76 13.77
N GLY A 456 -11.49 -19.27 12.59
CA GLY A 456 -11.55 -17.83 12.31
C GLY A 456 -10.19 -17.18 12.05
N GLU A 457 -9.10 -17.96 12.05
CA GLU A 457 -7.77 -17.49 11.74
C GLU A 457 -7.53 -17.39 10.23
N MET A 458 -6.74 -16.40 9.83
CA MET A 458 -6.33 -16.24 8.44
C MET A 458 -5.46 -17.42 7.94
N PRO A 459 -5.35 -17.62 6.61
CA PRO A 459 -4.51 -18.67 6.06
C PRO A 459 -3.01 -18.41 6.25
N GLU A 460 -2.44 -18.98 7.30
CA GLU A 460 -1.02 -18.95 7.61
C GLU A 460 -0.30 -20.20 7.09
N THR A 461 -0.35 -20.41 5.78
CA THR A 461 0.14 -21.64 5.15
C THR A 461 1.14 -21.35 4.03
N ILE A 462 2.18 -22.18 3.97
CA ILE A 462 3.12 -22.20 2.83
C ILE A 462 2.77 -23.32 1.84
N GLY A 463 1.66 -24.04 2.09
CA GLY A 463 1.12 -25.09 1.24
C GLY A 463 1.87 -26.42 1.34
N LEU A 464 1.12 -27.52 1.25
CA LEU A 464 1.66 -28.88 1.34
C LEU A 464 2.72 -29.18 0.27
N VAL A 465 2.65 -28.50 -0.87
CA VAL A 465 3.58 -28.69 -2.01
C VAL A 465 5.04 -28.47 -1.60
N LEU A 466 5.31 -27.49 -0.72
CA LEU A 466 6.66 -27.19 -0.29
C LEU A 466 7.19 -28.23 0.70
N LEU A 467 6.32 -28.79 1.55
CA LEU A 467 6.68 -29.92 2.42
C LEU A 467 6.98 -31.18 1.61
N ILE A 468 6.13 -31.52 0.64
CA ILE A 468 6.37 -32.66 -0.27
C ILE A 468 7.70 -32.47 -1.01
N GLY A 469 7.95 -31.27 -1.54
CA GLY A 469 9.21 -30.96 -2.22
C GLY A 469 10.43 -31.10 -1.31
N LEU A 470 10.34 -30.66 -0.05
CA LEU A 470 11.39 -30.88 0.96
C LEU A 470 11.65 -32.37 1.20
N ILE A 471 10.61 -33.17 1.44
CA ILE A 471 10.74 -34.62 1.69
C ILE A 471 11.39 -35.32 0.48
N ILE A 472 10.93 -35.02 -0.73
CA ILE A 472 11.48 -35.61 -1.96
C ILE A 472 12.94 -35.19 -2.16
N TYR A 473 13.27 -33.92 -1.92
CA TYR A 473 14.66 -33.45 -1.97
C TYR A 473 15.55 -34.20 -0.97
N LEU A 474 15.12 -34.34 0.29
CA LEU A 474 15.88 -35.09 1.30
C LEU A 474 16.08 -36.55 0.88
N GLY A 475 15.05 -37.16 0.26
CA GLY A 475 15.18 -38.48 -0.37
C GLY A 475 16.28 -38.53 -1.43
N TYR A 476 16.29 -37.57 -2.36
CA TYR A 476 17.37 -37.45 -3.35
C TYR A 476 18.73 -37.16 -2.70
N ARG A 477 18.77 -36.38 -1.63
CA ARG A 477 20.01 -35.97 -0.94
C ARG A 477 20.70 -37.12 -0.21
N PHE A 478 19.93 -38.01 0.41
CA PHE A 478 20.47 -39.09 1.25
C PHE A 478 20.56 -40.44 0.53
N PHE A 479 19.73 -40.67 -0.50
CA PHE A 479 19.71 -41.97 -1.20
C PHE A 479 20.27 -41.91 -2.62
N THR A 480 20.68 -40.74 -3.11
CA THR A 480 21.27 -40.60 -4.45
C THR A 480 22.41 -39.57 -4.46
N ASP A 481 23.35 -39.72 -5.39
CA ASP A 481 24.42 -38.73 -5.67
C ASP A 481 24.24 -38.06 -7.03
N LYS A 482 22.99 -37.79 -7.43
CA LYS A 482 22.65 -37.30 -8.78
C LYS A 482 22.89 -35.80 -8.98
N LEU A 483 22.85 -34.98 -7.93
CA LEU A 483 22.94 -33.52 -8.08
C LEU A 483 24.39 -33.04 -8.14
N GLY A 484 24.60 -31.93 -8.87
CA GLY A 484 25.90 -31.26 -8.87
C GLY A 484 26.23 -30.64 -7.51
N LYS A 485 27.51 -30.68 -7.10
CA LYS A 485 27.98 -30.14 -5.80
C LYS A 485 27.50 -28.72 -5.48
N HIS A 486 27.40 -27.87 -6.50
CA HIS A 486 26.89 -26.51 -6.36
C HIS A 486 25.41 -26.48 -5.95
N VAL A 487 24.58 -27.26 -6.65
CA VAL A 487 23.13 -27.33 -6.39
C VAL A 487 22.87 -27.95 -5.02
N TYR A 488 23.57 -29.03 -4.66
CA TYR A 488 23.46 -29.63 -3.32
C TYR A 488 23.73 -28.62 -2.20
N ARG A 489 24.81 -27.83 -2.29
CA ARG A 489 25.13 -26.86 -1.24
C ARG A 489 24.05 -25.80 -1.06
N ILE A 490 23.51 -25.28 -2.17
CA ILE A 490 22.45 -24.28 -2.12
C ILE A 490 21.19 -24.91 -1.53
N ALA A 491 20.83 -26.10 -1.99
CA ALA A 491 19.64 -26.80 -1.53
C ALA A 491 19.71 -27.22 -0.05
N ASP A 492 20.88 -27.68 0.44
CA ASP A 492 21.09 -28.01 1.86
C ASP A 492 20.95 -26.77 2.75
N VAL A 493 21.52 -25.64 2.34
CA VAL A 493 21.38 -24.37 3.08
C VAL A 493 19.93 -23.87 3.05
N CYS A 494 19.28 -23.89 1.89
CA CYS A 494 17.87 -23.50 1.78
C CYS A 494 16.95 -24.44 2.57
N ALA A 495 17.19 -25.75 2.56
CA ALA A 495 16.43 -26.69 3.37
C ALA A 495 16.57 -26.38 4.86
N LEU A 496 17.79 -26.15 5.35
CA LEU A 496 18.04 -25.78 6.74
C LEU A 496 17.34 -24.47 7.11
N LEU A 497 17.56 -23.40 6.34
CA LEU A 497 16.96 -22.10 6.62
C LEU A 497 15.44 -22.12 6.50
N GLY A 498 14.88 -22.88 5.55
CA GLY A 498 13.45 -23.09 5.40
C GLY A 498 12.84 -23.82 6.60
N ILE A 499 13.47 -24.90 7.07
CA ILE A 499 13.04 -25.62 8.28
C ILE A 499 13.11 -24.73 9.51
N LEU A 500 14.20 -23.95 9.67
CA LEU A 500 14.34 -23.02 10.79
C LEU A 500 13.29 -21.89 10.73
N SER A 501 12.93 -21.43 9.53
CA SER A 501 11.87 -20.44 9.34
C SER A 501 10.50 -20.99 9.74
N CYS A 502 10.17 -22.22 9.31
CA CYS A 502 8.97 -22.91 9.75
C CYS A 502 8.97 -23.12 11.27
N TYR A 503 10.09 -23.54 11.85
CA TYR A 503 10.20 -23.72 13.29
C TYR A 503 9.97 -22.40 14.03
N ALA A 504 10.61 -21.31 13.62
CA ALA A 504 10.44 -19.97 14.20
C ALA A 504 9.02 -19.42 14.05
N ALA A 505 8.31 -19.73 12.97
CA ALA A 505 6.89 -19.38 12.81
C ALA A 505 5.99 -20.15 13.78
N SER A 506 6.39 -21.37 14.16
CA SER A 506 5.50 -22.32 14.82
C SER A 506 5.27 -22.05 16.31
N THR A 507 4.16 -22.56 16.82
CA THR A 507 3.85 -22.60 18.27
C THR A 507 4.88 -23.37 19.11
N TRP A 508 5.81 -24.10 18.49
CA TRP A 508 6.88 -24.83 19.19
C TRP A 508 8.13 -24.00 19.41
N PHE A 509 8.23 -22.82 18.78
CA PHE A 509 9.33 -21.92 19.04
C PHE A 509 9.11 -21.22 20.40
N PRO A 510 10.12 -21.19 21.28
CA PRO A 510 9.94 -20.73 22.65
C PRO A 510 9.96 -19.19 22.74
N TRP A 511 9.05 -18.50 22.05
CA TRP A 511 8.99 -17.04 22.01
C TRP A 511 8.86 -16.43 23.41
N ASP A 512 7.97 -16.95 24.26
CA ASP A 512 7.78 -16.44 25.64
C ASP A 512 9.07 -16.53 26.47
N TRP A 513 9.80 -17.64 26.34
CA TRP A 513 11.07 -17.82 27.05
C TRP A 513 12.14 -16.86 26.52
N ILE A 514 12.17 -16.59 25.22
CA ILE A 514 13.12 -15.64 24.62
C ILE A 514 12.77 -14.20 25.04
N GLN A 515 11.50 -13.82 25.02
CA GLN A 515 11.03 -12.50 25.44
C GLN A 515 11.20 -12.25 26.95
N SER A 516 11.38 -13.31 27.75
CA SER A 516 11.75 -13.14 29.17
C SER A 516 13.11 -12.46 29.39
N PHE A 517 13.97 -12.41 28.37
CA PHE A 517 15.24 -11.68 28.41
C PHE A 517 15.07 -10.28 27.81
N SER A 518 15.22 -9.23 28.63
CA SER A 518 14.98 -7.83 28.22
C SER A 518 15.73 -7.39 26.95
N VAL A 519 16.97 -7.83 26.76
CA VAL A 519 17.73 -7.52 25.53
C VAL A 519 17.13 -8.21 24.32
N ALA A 520 16.73 -9.47 24.44
CA ALA A 520 16.12 -10.21 23.34
C ALA A 520 14.73 -9.66 23.01
N ASP A 521 13.94 -9.30 24.02
CA ASP A 521 12.65 -8.64 23.86
C ASP A 521 12.77 -7.33 23.06
N SER A 522 13.67 -6.44 23.47
CA SER A 522 13.92 -5.18 22.76
C SER A 522 14.37 -5.33 21.30
N LEU A 523 15.00 -6.47 20.96
CA LEU A 523 15.47 -6.78 19.60
C LEU A 523 14.46 -7.56 18.77
N LEU A 524 13.53 -8.30 19.40
CA LEU A 524 12.66 -9.26 18.71
C LEU A 524 11.20 -8.82 18.70
N CYS A 525 10.75 -7.95 19.61
CA CYS A 525 9.40 -7.37 19.56
C CYS A 525 9.13 -6.65 18.23
N VAL A 526 10.18 -6.20 17.53
CA VAL A 526 10.07 -5.59 16.20
C VAL A 526 9.62 -6.59 15.13
N ILE A 527 9.81 -7.92 15.32
CA ILE A 527 9.23 -8.95 14.43
C ILE A 527 7.71 -8.79 14.38
N GLN A 528 7.11 -8.41 15.52
CA GLN A 528 5.69 -8.17 15.80
C GLN A 528 4.79 -9.40 15.57
N TYR A 529 4.99 -10.16 14.48
CA TYR A 529 4.24 -11.37 14.16
C TYR A 529 5.14 -12.51 13.64
N PRO A 530 5.32 -13.61 14.40
CA PRO A 530 6.12 -14.76 13.99
C PRO A 530 5.71 -15.42 12.67
N TRP A 531 4.43 -15.38 12.27
CA TRP A 531 4.00 -15.90 10.96
C TRP A 531 4.72 -15.24 9.78
N ARG A 532 5.32 -14.04 9.94
CA ARG A 532 6.16 -13.40 8.90
C ARG A 532 7.38 -14.24 8.49
N MET A 533 7.79 -15.19 9.33
CA MET A 533 8.82 -16.18 8.98
C MET A 533 8.38 -17.09 7.82
N LEU A 534 7.07 -17.26 7.59
CA LEU A 534 6.55 -18.05 6.48
C LEU A 534 6.94 -17.48 5.11
N GLY A 535 7.09 -16.16 4.97
CA GLY A 535 7.59 -15.56 3.72
C GLY A 535 9.01 -16.02 3.36
N PHE A 536 9.87 -16.18 4.37
CA PHE A 536 11.23 -16.71 4.20
C PHE A 536 11.22 -18.25 4.05
N ALA A 537 10.33 -18.95 4.76
CA ALA A 537 10.13 -20.38 4.55
C ALA A 537 9.74 -20.67 3.09
N SER A 538 8.78 -19.91 2.54
CA SER A 538 8.37 -20.01 1.13
C SER A 538 9.52 -19.72 0.17
N LEU A 539 10.34 -18.69 0.42
CA LEU A 539 11.53 -18.37 -0.37
C LEU A 539 12.50 -19.56 -0.45
N PHE A 540 12.88 -20.11 0.70
CA PHE A 540 13.90 -21.15 0.77
C PHE A 540 13.37 -22.51 0.29
N LEU A 541 12.16 -22.89 0.71
CA LEU A 541 11.57 -24.18 0.35
C LEU A 541 11.09 -24.23 -1.11
N ALA A 542 10.81 -23.10 -1.76
CA ALA A 542 10.60 -23.03 -3.21
C ALA A 542 11.87 -23.44 -4.00
N VAL A 543 13.07 -23.10 -3.50
CA VAL A 543 14.34 -23.55 -4.10
C VAL A 543 14.44 -25.07 -4.03
N VAL A 544 14.22 -25.63 -2.84
CA VAL A 544 14.30 -27.07 -2.58
C VAL A 544 13.28 -27.85 -3.42
N SER A 545 12.05 -27.36 -3.46
CA SER A 545 10.93 -27.99 -4.18
C SER A 545 11.09 -27.91 -5.69
N GLY A 546 11.61 -26.80 -6.23
CA GLY A 546 11.93 -26.68 -7.66
C GLY A 546 13.04 -27.64 -8.10
N ILE A 547 14.01 -27.92 -7.23
CA ILE A 547 15.04 -28.94 -7.46
C ILE A 547 14.42 -30.35 -7.43
N ALA A 548 13.56 -30.64 -6.45
CA ALA A 548 12.84 -31.91 -6.39
C ALA A 548 12.04 -32.18 -7.67
N ILE A 549 11.28 -31.19 -8.17
CA ILE A 549 10.55 -31.29 -9.44
C ILE A 549 11.49 -31.56 -10.61
N GLN A 550 12.63 -30.86 -10.69
CA GLN A 550 13.58 -31.10 -11.77
C GLN A 550 14.13 -32.54 -11.77
N GLU A 551 14.47 -33.07 -10.60
CA GLU A 551 15.02 -34.43 -10.49
C GLU A 551 13.96 -35.50 -10.77
N LEU A 552 12.71 -35.30 -10.33
CA LEU A 552 11.59 -36.16 -10.71
C LEU A 552 11.41 -36.21 -12.22
N LEU A 553 11.47 -35.06 -12.90
CA LEU A 553 11.35 -34.98 -14.36
C LEU A 553 12.51 -35.68 -15.08
N LYS A 554 13.74 -35.55 -14.57
CA LYS A 554 14.90 -36.29 -15.11
C LYS A 554 14.75 -37.81 -14.95
N ASP A 555 14.21 -38.24 -13.81
CA ASP A 555 13.89 -39.64 -13.52
C ASP A 555 12.60 -40.13 -14.21
N LYS A 556 12.01 -39.32 -15.10
CA LYS A 556 10.76 -39.62 -15.82
C LYS A 556 9.55 -39.87 -14.91
N LYS A 557 9.61 -39.44 -13.65
CA LYS A 557 8.49 -39.46 -12.69
C LYS A 557 7.53 -38.28 -12.93
N VAL A 558 7.09 -38.12 -14.18
CA VAL A 558 6.33 -36.96 -14.65
C VAL A 558 4.98 -36.82 -13.92
N LEU A 559 4.34 -37.94 -13.56
CA LEU A 559 3.08 -37.91 -12.81
C LEU A 559 3.22 -37.25 -11.43
N ILE A 560 4.31 -37.53 -10.70
CA ILE A 560 4.55 -36.93 -9.37
C ILE A 560 4.86 -35.44 -9.52
N ALA A 561 5.75 -35.08 -10.46
CA ALA A 561 6.07 -33.68 -10.73
C ALA A 561 4.83 -32.89 -11.22
N GLY A 562 3.99 -33.53 -12.03
CA GLY A 562 2.71 -32.99 -12.50
C GLY A 562 1.71 -32.81 -11.37
N ALA A 563 1.58 -33.78 -10.46
CA ALA A 563 0.72 -33.68 -9.28
C ALA A 563 1.16 -32.55 -8.35
N MET A 564 2.46 -32.37 -8.11
CA MET A 564 2.98 -31.23 -7.34
C MET A 564 2.64 -29.90 -8.02
N THR A 565 2.87 -29.78 -9.32
CA THR A 565 2.56 -28.55 -10.06
C THR A 565 1.05 -28.27 -10.06
N GLY A 566 0.23 -29.31 -10.24
CA GLY A 566 -1.23 -29.24 -10.19
C GLY A 566 -1.74 -28.83 -8.81
N LEU A 567 -1.16 -29.34 -7.73
CA LEU A 567 -1.52 -28.94 -6.37
C LEU A 567 -1.15 -27.47 -6.09
N SER A 568 0.00 -27.00 -6.58
CA SER A 568 0.38 -25.59 -6.47
C SER A 568 -0.60 -24.68 -7.21
N LEU A 569 -1.00 -25.06 -8.44
CA LEU A 569 -2.00 -24.34 -9.22
C LEU A 569 -3.38 -24.37 -8.55
N TRP A 570 -3.78 -25.53 -8.02
CA TRP A 570 -5.04 -25.71 -7.29
C TRP A 570 -5.14 -24.76 -6.10
N MET A 571 -4.11 -24.69 -5.25
CA MET A 571 -4.11 -23.78 -4.09
C MET A 571 -4.16 -22.31 -4.51
N ALA A 572 -3.53 -21.95 -5.65
CA ALA A 572 -3.61 -20.60 -6.18
C ALA A 572 -5.02 -20.26 -6.71
N VAL A 573 -5.63 -21.17 -7.47
CA VAL A 573 -7.01 -21.02 -7.95
C VAL A 573 -7.98 -20.93 -6.77
N MET A 574 -7.81 -21.77 -5.76
CA MET A 574 -8.65 -21.75 -4.55
C MET A 574 -8.50 -20.44 -3.77
N SER A 575 -7.28 -19.87 -3.72
CA SER A 575 -7.05 -18.56 -3.11
C SER A 575 -7.80 -17.45 -3.86
N MET A 576 -7.77 -17.49 -5.20
CA MET A 576 -8.48 -16.55 -6.07
C MET A 576 -10.00 -16.69 -5.94
N ASP A 577 -10.49 -17.93 -5.99
CA ASP A 577 -11.92 -18.25 -5.87
C ASP A 577 -12.47 -17.83 -4.51
N SER A 578 -11.75 -18.13 -3.42
CA SER A 578 -12.15 -17.72 -2.07
C SER A 578 -12.11 -16.20 -1.91
N TYR A 579 -11.11 -15.49 -2.45
CA TYR A 579 -11.13 -14.02 -2.47
C TYR A 579 -12.39 -13.47 -3.18
N GLN A 580 -12.81 -14.09 -4.29
CA GLN A 580 -13.99 -13.64 -5.02
C GLN A 580 -15.32 -14.00 -4.32
N THR A 581 -15.43 -15.19 -3.75
CA THR A 581 -16.70 -15.75 -3.26
C THR A 581 -16.92 -15.55 -1.77
N ASP A 582 -15.86 -15.64 -0.97
CA ASP A 582 -15.89 -15.45 0.47
C ASP A 582 -15.53 -14.00 0.87
N GLY A 583 -14.91 -13.22 -0.02
CA GLY A 583 -14.53 -11.83 0.26
C GLY A 583 -15.73 -10.93 0.52
N THR A 584 -15.63 -10.03 1.49
CA THR A 584 -16.60 -8.95 1.68
C THR A 584 -16.30 -7.84 0.70
N THR A 585 -17.25 -7.50 -0.19
CA THR A 585 -17.05 -6.41 -1.15
C THR A 585 -16.95 -5.10 -0.40
N PHE A 586 -15.75 -4.52 -0.42
CA PHE A 586 -15.43 -3.35 0.38
C PHE A 586 -15.62 -2.06 -0.40
N LEU A 587 -15.28 -2.05 -1.69
CA LEU A 587 -15.45 -0.91 -2.59
C LEU A 587 -16.29 -1.33 -3.79
N LYS A 588 -17.57 -0.95 -3.83
CA LYS A 588 -18.39 -0.97 -5.06
C LYS A 588 -18.33 0.36 -5.82
N SER A 589 -18.09 1.47 -5.12
CA SER A 589 -17.93 2.80 -5.69
C SER A 589 -16.53 3.34 -5.40
N ARG A 590 -16.01 4.21 -6.28
CA ARG A 590 -14.69 4.85 -6.15
C ARG A 590 -14.55 5.79 -4.92
N THR A 591 -15.56 5.86 -4.05
CA THR A 591 -15.74 6.86 -2.97
C THR A 591 -15.44 6.34 -1.56
N GLN A 592 -15.45 5.03 -1.35
CA GLN A 592 -15.35 4.41 0.00
C GLN A 592 -13.93 4.44 0.61
N ALA A 593 -12.98 5.14 -0.02
CA ALA A 593 -11.65 5.38 0.55
C ALA A 593 -11.65 6.55 1.57
N TYR A 594 -12.66 7.42 1.54
CA TYR A 594 -12.76 8.56 2.47
C TYR A 594 -13.30 8.14 3.85
N THR A 595 -14.07 7.06 3.92
CA THR A 595 -14.67 6.56 5.16
C THR A 595 -13.61 6.00 6.09
N SER A 596 -13.36 6.75 7.17
CA SER A 596 -12.76 6.27 8.41
C SER A 596 -11.40 5.58 8.29
N ALA A 597 -10.44 6.19 7.58
CA ALA A 597 -9.03 5.89 7.76
C ALA A 597 -8.52 6.45 9.11
N TYR A 598 -9.09 5.96 10.21
CA TYR A 598 -8.55 6.16 11.55
C TYR A 598 -7.36 5.20 11.69
N TYR A 599 -6.16 5.75 11.58
CA TYR A 599 -4.93 5.00 11.75
C TYR A 599 -4.23 5.53 12.98
N ALA A 600 -4.45 4.85 14.09
CA ALA A 600 -3.73 5.07 15.33
C ALA A 600 -2.35 4.38 15.29
N ASP A 601 -1.61 4.57 14.20
CA ASP A 601 -0.21 4.17 14.13
C ASP A 601 0.67 5.39 14.41
N TYR A 602 1.75 5.22 15.15
CA TYR A 602 2.70 6.28 15.51
C TYR A 602 2.07 7.54 16.15
N TYR A 603 1.11 7.36 17.05
CA TYR A 603 0.49 8.46 17.79
C TYR A 603 1.23 8.77 19.10
N ASP A 604 1.15 10.01 19.60
CA ASP A 604 1.79 10.38 20.86
C ASP A 604 1.11 9.68 22.05
N THR A 605 1.89 8.97 22.86
CA THR A 605 1.37 8.17 23.97
C THR A 605 0.60 9.02 24.98
N GLY A 606 -0.65 8.67 25.30
CA GLY A 606 -1.44 9.28 26.36
C GLY A 606 -2.61 10.18 25.90
N ILE A 607 -2.81 10.34 24.60
CA ILE A 607 -3.92 11.13 24.03
C ILE A 607 -5.08 10.19 23.69
N GLY A 608 -6.29 10.47 24.18
CA GLY A 608 -7.52 9.79 23.75
C GLY A 608 -8.04 10.37 22.43
N TYR A 609 -8.81 9.62 21.64
CA TYR A 609 -9.11 9.98 20.24
C TYR A 609 -10.59 10.15 19.90
N ASP A 610 -11.49 9.93 20.86
CA ASP A 610 -12.94 10.07 20.62
C ASP A 610 -13.34 11.49 20.18
N TRP A 611 -12.55 12.50 20.58
CA TRP A 611 -12.74 13.90 20.20
C TRP A 611 -12.52 14.19 18.71
N MET A 612 -11.72 13.39 18.00
CA MET A 612 -11.37 13.65 16.59
C MET A 612 -12.59 13.67 15.68
N TRP A 613 -13.61 12.87 16.01
CA TRP A 613 -14.89 12.81 15.28
C TRP A 613 -15.72 14.09 15.45
N GLN A 614 -15.55 14.79 16.58
CA GLN A 614 -16.33 15.97 16.96
C GLN A 614 -15.65 17.30 16.57
N GLU A 615 -14.34 17.32 16.32
CA GLU A 615 -13.58 18.58 16.12
C GLU A 615 -12.82 18.72 14.76
N ARG A 616 -13.14 17.89 13.75
CA ARG A 616 -12.66 17.98 12.37
C ARG A 616 -12.81 19.38 11.74
N ASN A 617 -11.71 19.86 11.12
CA ASN A 617 -11.65 21.07 10.29
C ASN A 617 -12.25 22.33 10.94
N LYS A 618 -12.17 22.43 12.27
CA LYS A 618 -12.69 23.55 13.05
C LYS A 618 -11.61 24.07 14.00
N ILE A 619 -11.61 25.37 14.23
CA ILE A 619 -10.81 26.04 15.25
C ILE A 619 -11.62 26.03 16.54
N ASP A 620 -11.01 25.48 17.58
CA ASP A 620 -11.61 25.36 18.91
C ASP A 620 -11.05 26.47 19.82
N THR A 621 -11.93 27.14 20.56
CA THR A 621 -11.61 28.32 21.37
C THR A 621 -12.72 28.56 22.39
N LYS A 622 -12.36 29.16 23.53
CA LYS A 622 -13.30 29.48 24.62
C LYS A 622 -13.86 30.90 24.53
N ALA A 623 -13.19 31.79 23.82
CA ALA A 623 -13.63 33.17 23.65
C ALA A 623 -14.75 33.26 22.61
N ASP A 624 -15.63 34.23 22.80
CA ASP A 624 -16.65 34.56 21.80
C ASP A 624 -15.97 35.27 20.61
N VAL A 625 -15.63 34.48 19.58
CA VAL A 625 -14.90 34.94 18.40
C VAL A 625 -15.60 34.55 17.12
N LYS A 626 -15.74 35.53 16.23
CA LYS A 626 -16.20 35.33 14.88
C LYS A 626 -15.03 34.97 13.98
N ILE A 627 -15.02 33.75 13.47
CA ILE A 627 -14.04 33.29 12.50
C ILE A 627 -14.65 33.34 11.10
N SER A 628 -13.92 33.92 10.15
CA SER A 628 -14.37 34.08 8.77
C SER A 628 -13.24 33.82 7.78
N SER A 629 -13.60 33.63 6.51
CA SER A 629 -12.65 33.35 5.43
C SER A 629 -11.74 32.15 5.72
N PHE A 630 -12.21 31.17 6.49
CA PHE A 630 -11.47 29.96 6.78
C PHE A 630 -11.19 29.23 5.47
N ARG A 631 -9.90 29.04 5.16
CA ARG A 631 -9.44 28.28 4.01
C ARG A 631 -8.36 27.31 4.43
N ARG A 632 -8.47 26.11 3.90
CA ARG A 632 -7.52 25.02 4.12
C ARG A 632 -7.06 24.45 2.78
N LYS A 633 -5.74 24.33 2.61
CA LYS A 633 -5.12 23.70 1.45
C LYS A 633 -4.10 22.68 1.98
N GLY A 634 -4.59 21.46 2.25
CA GLY A 634 -3.83 20.40 2.90
C GLY A 634 -3.33 20.82 4.26
N THR A 635 -2.02 20.97 4.39
CA THR A 635 -1.33 21.34 5.63
C THR A 635 -1.33 22.84 5.90
N ASP A 636 -1.58 23.67 4.88
CA ASP A 636 -1.68 25.13 5.03
C ASP A 636 -3.10 25.55 5.40
N LEU A 637 -3.21 26.52 6.31
CA LEU A 637 -4.47 27.00 6.86
C LEU A 637 -4.44 28.53 7.02
N SER A 638 -5.55 29.20 6.70
CA SER A 638 -5.68 30.65 6.87
C SER A 638 -7.10 31.03 7.27
N PHE A 639 -7.25 32.00 8.16
CA PHE A 639 -8.55 32.52 8.58
C PHE A 639 -8.42 33.93 9.14
N SER A 640 -9.53 34.64 9.20
CA SER A 640 -9.65 35.92 9.91
C SER A 640 -10.45 35.70 11.20
N PHE A 641 -10.09 36.41 12.26
CA PHE A 641 -10.81 36.39 13.52
C PHE A 641 -11.18 37.80 13.97
N GLU A 642 -12.30 37.93 14.66
CA GLU A 642 -12.80 39.15 15.29
C GLU A 642 -13.45 38.77 16.62
N PHE A 643 -12.91 39.24 17.74
CA PHE A 643 -13.46 38.95 19.07
C PHE A 643 -14.67 39.84 19.36
N GLU A 644 -15.78 39.24 19.76
CA GLU A 644 -16.99 39.97 20.12
C GLU A 644 -16.83 40.73 21.45
N ASN A 645 -16.05 40.16 22.37
CA ASN A 645 -15.67 40.79 23.62
C ASN A 645 -14.15 41.06 23.69
N PRO A 646 -13.70 42.32 23.47
CA PRO A 646 -12.29 42.68 23.53
C PRO A 646 -11.61 42.40 24.87
N GLU A 647 -12.37 42.36 25.97
CA GLU A 647 -11.88 42.18 27.34
C GLU A 647 -11.65 40.70 27.74
N ASP A 648 -11.97 39.75 26.87
CA ASP A 648 -11.72 38.34 27.15
C ASP A 648 -10.22 38.07 27.32
N LYS A 649 -9.88 37.38 28.41
CA LYS A 649 -8.48 37.06 28.75
C LYS A 649 -8.01 35.75 28.15
N ASP A 650 -8.93 34.84 27.83
CA ASP A 650 -8.64 33.51 27.30
C ASP A 650 -8.86 33.52 25.77
N LYS A 651 -7.93 34.16 25.05
CA LYS A 651 -7.94 34.30 23.58
C LYS A 651 -7.18 33.18 22.86
N ASP A 652 -7.03 32.05 23.53
CA ASP A 652 -6.33 30.89 22.98
C ASP A 652 -7.15 30.23 21.86
N MET A 653 -6.47 29.84 20.78
CA MET A 653 -7.08 29.12 19.67
C MET A 653 -6.34 27.82 19.42
N HIS A 654 -7.10 26.73 19.40
CA HIS A 654 -6.65 25.38 19.10
C HIS A 654 -6.93 25.07 17.63
N LEU A 655 -5.87 24.90 16.84
CA LEU A 655 -6.00 24.70 15.40
C LEU A 655 -6.20 23.21 15.08
N PRO A 656 -6.94 22.86 14.02
CA PRO A 656 -7.17 21.47 13.61
C PRO A 656 -5.95 20.89 12.85
N LEU A 657 -4.76 20.99 13.45
CA LEU A 657 -3.48 20.51 12.94
C LEU A 657 -2.63 19.95 14.08
N TYR A 658 -2.05 18.77 13.89
CA TYR A 658 -1.11 18.17 14.83
C TYR A 658 0.24 18.87 14.82
N ASP A 659 0.82 19.05 16.01
CA ASP A 659 2.11 19.70 16.18
C ASP A 659 3.28 18.72 16.03
N TYR A 660 3.80 18.68 14.82
CA TYR A 660 5.03 17.96 14.53
C TYR A 660 6.30 18.84 14.59
N ASN A 661 6.22 20.09 15.05
CA ASN A 661 7.26 21.11 14.96
C ASN A 661 7.67 21.46 13.52
N GLU A 662 6.71 21.39 12.58
CA GLU A 662 6.94 21.61 11.14
C GLU A 662 6.03 22.71 10.56
N TYR A 663 5.62 23.68 11.39
CA TYR A 663 4.76 24.78 10.98
C TYR A 663 5.39 26.14 11.30
N GLU A 664 5.10 27.14 10.48
CA GLU A 664 5.32 28.55 10.81
C GLU A 664 3.97 29.26 10.83
N ILE A 665 3.73 30.03 11.89
CA ILE A 665 2.47 30.73 12.09
C ILE A 665 2.73 32.23 12.06
N PHE A 666 1.88 32.94 11.35
CA PHE A 666 1.92 34.37 11.18
C PHE A 666 0.59 34.99 11.60
N ILE A 667 0.63 36.10 12.34
CA ILE A 667 -0.51 36.96 12.62
C ILE A 667 -0.23 38.30 11.96
N ASN A 668 -1.13 38.74 11.07
CA ASN A 668 -0.98 39.98 10.29
C ASN A 668 0.39 40.09 9.56
N GLY A 669 0.97 38.94 9.18
CA GLY A 669 2.26 38.84 8.50
C GLY A 669 3.48 38.76 9.42
N GLU A 670 3.32 38.91 10.73
CA GLU A 670 4.40 38.76 11.70
C GLU A 670 4.46 37.33 12.25
N LYS A 671 5.65 36.74 12.27
CA LYS A 671 5.84 35.37 12.75
C LYS A 671 5.70 35.31 14.27
N ILE A 672 4.86 34.39 14.75
CA ILE A 672 4.67 34.14 16.19
C ILE A 672 5.23 32.78 16.62
N SER A 673 5.49 32.64 17.92
CA SER A 673 5.65 31.34 18.56
C SER A 673 4.29 30.72 18.85
N TYR A 674 4.23 29.39 18.85
CA TYR A 674 3.03 28.64 19.17
C TYR A 674 3.37 27.50 20.13
N GLY A 675 2.36 26.99 20.83
CA GLY A 675 2.46 25.87 21.75
C GLY A 675 1.73 24.63 21.24
N GLN A 676 1.65 23.63 22.10
CA GLN A 676 0.96 22.37 21.86
C GLN A 676 -0.09 22.18 22.96
N ASP A 677 -1.30 21.79 22.59
CA ASP A 677 -2.35 21.45 23.57
C ASP A 677 -2.25 19.98 24.04
N ASP A 678 -3.16 19.59 24.94
CA ASP A 678 -3.26 18.24 25.50
C ASP A 678 -3.66 17.16 24.48
N LYS A 679 -4.12 17.57 23.29
CA LYS A 679 -4.49 16.72 22.16
C LYS A 679 -3.43 16.71 21.05
N ASN A 680 -2.22 17.22 21.30
CA ASN A 680 -1.15 17.39 20.31
C ASN A 680 -1.54 18.31 19.15
N ARG A 681 -2.50 19.21 19.33
CA ARG A 681 -2.84 20.23 18.34
C ARG A 681 -1.98 21.46 18.53
N ILE A 682 -1.83 22.22 17.45
CA ILE A 682 -1.21 23.54 17.49
C ILE A 682 -2.09 24.50 18.32
N LEU A 683 -1.49 25.08 19.35
CA LEU A 683 -2.09 26.12 20.20
C LEU A 683 -1.46 27.48 19.88
N ILE A 684 -2.29 28.46 19.52
CA ILE A 684 -1.83 29.85 19.34
C ILE A 684 -2.44 30.75 20.42
N CYS A 685 -1.60 31.59 21.02
CA CYS A 685 -2.01 32.60 21.98
C CYS A 685 -2.11 33.94 21.26
N ILE A 686 -3.31 34.48 21.12
CA ILE A 686 -3.51 35.80 20.52
C ILE A 686 -3.16 36.88 21.56
N PRO A 687 -2.38 37.93 21.23
CA PRO A 687 -2.07 39.01 22.16
C PRO A 687 -3.34 39.66 22.73
N GLU A 688 -3.36 39.96 24.03
CA GLU A 688 -4.54 40.50 24.72
C GLU A 688 -5.05 41.79 24.08
N GLU A 689 -4.14 42.66 23.61
CA GLU A 689 -4.46 43.92 22.92
C GLU A 689 -5.10 43.75 21.54
N MET A 690 -5.05 42.55 20.96
CA MET A 690 -5.55 42.29 19.61
C MET A 690 -7.02 41.88 19.65
N THR A 691 -7.86 42.60 18.88
CA THR A 691 -9.31 42.34 18.77
C THR A 691 -9.68 41.69 17.44
N GLU A 692 -8.87 41.90 16.41
CA GLU A 692 -9.05 41.31 15.08
C GLU A 692 -7.70 41.02 14.42
N GLY A 693 -7.70 40.09 13.46
CA GLY A 693 -6.50 39.79 12.71
C GLY A 693 -6.67 38.66 11.71
N VAL A 694 -5.61 38.43 10.95
CA VAL A 694 -5.50 37.33 9.98
C VAL A 694 -4.40 36.38 10.42
N VAL A 695 -4.76 35.12 10.59
CA VAL A 695 -3.83 34.03 10.90
C VAL A 695 -3.49 33.28 9.61
N GLN A 696 -2.20 33.02 9.42
CA GLN A 696 -1.68 32.15 8.36
C GLN A 696 -0.78 31.09 8.97
N VAL A 697 -1.09 29.83 8.71
CA VAL A 697 -0.30 28.65 9.10
C VAL A 697 0.27 28.04 7.84
N ILE A 698 1.60 27.93 7.79
CA ILE A 698 2.33 27.43 6.64
C ILE A 698 3.13 26.20 7.07
N TYR A 699 2.95 25.09 6.37
CA TYR A 699 3.78 23.92 6.56
C TYR A 699 5.21 24.18 6.06
N LYS A 700 6.18 23.99 6.95
CA LYS A 700 7.59 24.16 6.66
C LYS A 700 8.37 22.95 7.11
N GLU A 701 8.71 22.15 6.12
CA GLU A 701 9.51 20.95 6.29
C GLU A 701 10.86 21.23 6.98
N ASN A 702 11.27 20.30 7.84
CA ASN A 702 12.56 20.35 8.51
C ASN A 702 13.73 20.39 7.51
N LYS A 703 14.57 21.42 7.60
CA LYS A 703 15.74 21.62 6.71
C LYS A 703 16.72 20.45 6.75
N LEU A 704 16.78 19.69 7.84
CA LEU A 704 17.69 18.55 7.98
C LEU A 704 17.26 17.38 7.08
N TYR A 705 15.97 17.22 6.77
CA TYR A 705 15.51 16.19 5.84
C TYR A 705 16.08 16.39 4.43
N ARG A 706 16.29 17.65 4.03
CA ARG A 706 16.88 18.02 2.73
C ARG A 706 18.29 17.47 2.55
N ILE A 707 19.03 17.19 3.62
CA ILE A 707 20.33 16.53 3.53
C ILE A 707 20.18 15.13 2.93
N GLY A 708 19.19 14.36 3.41
CA GLY A 708 18.85 13.04 2.87
C GLY A 708 18.46 13.11 1.39
N ASP A 709 17.62 14.08 1.03
CA ASP A 709 17.18 14.33 -0.35
C ASP A 709 18.37 14.60 -1.28
N ILE A 710 19.28 15.49 -0.87
CA ILE A 710 20.46 15.86 -1.67
C ILE A 710 21.41 14.65 -1.83
N LEU A 711 21.62 13.87 -0.76
CA LEU A 711 22.48 12.69 -0.81
C LEU A 711 21.93 11.64 -1.79
N THR A 712 20.63 11.32 -1.68
CA THR A 712 19.99 10.38 -2.59
C THR A 712 19.93 10.91 -4.01
N GLY A 713 19.50 12.15 -4.22
CA GLY A 713 19.43 12.78 -5.55
C GLY A 713 20.79 12.81 -6.24
N GLY A 714 21.84 13.25 -5.52
CA GLY A 714 23.21 13.26 -6.01
C GLY A 714 23.73 11.86 -6.36
N PHE A 715 23.41 10.86 -5.54
CA PHE A 715 23.80 9.47 -5.81
C PHE A 715 23.09 8.89 -7.04
N ILE A 716 21.79 9.13 -7.21
CA ILE A 716 21.02 8.69 -8.38
C ILE A 716 21.59 9.35 -9.66
N VAL A 717 21.85 10.66 -9.63
CA VAL A 717 22.47 11.38 -10.76
C VAL A 717 23.85 10.80 -11.08
N TYR A 718 24.68 10.54 -10.07
CA TYR A 718 25.97 9.89 -10.25
C TYR A 718 25.83 8.51 -10.94
N LEU A 719 24.90 7.67 -10.49
CA LEU A 719 24.64 6.36 -11.10
C LEU A 719 24.16 6.47 -12.55
N ALA A 720 23.30 7.44 -12.86
CA ALA A 720 22.83 7.69 -14.22
C ALA A 720 23.99 8.10 -15.14
N VAL A 721 24.80 9.09 -14.73
CA VAL A 721 25.96 9.56 -15.48
C VAL A 721 27.00 8.45 -15.67
N TYR A 722 27.27 7.68 -14.63
CA TYR A 722 28.18 6.54 -14.68
C TYR A 722 27.71 5.48 -15.67
N SER A 723 26.41 5.16 -15.67
CA SER A 723 25.80 4.17 -16.56
C SER A 723 25.87 4.61 -18.02
N ILE A 724 25.55 5.88 -18.31
CA ILE A 724 25.66 6.45 -19.67
C ILE A 724 27.11 6.38 -20.18
N LYS A 725 28.08 6.82 -19.36
CA LYS A 725 29.52 6.75 -19.72
C LYS A 725 29.96 5.31 -20.00
N ARG A 726 29.48 4.34 -19.22
CA ARG A 726 29.81 2.92 -19.39
C ARG A 726 29.22 2.34 -20.69
N ILE A 727 27.97 2.68 -21.03
CA ILE A 727 27.32 2.28 -22.29
C ILE A 727 28.10 2.85 -23.48
N ASN A 728 28.45 4.14 -23.44
CA ASN A 728 29.18 4.80 -24.52
C ASN A 728 30.59 4.20 -24.71
N ARG A 729 31.30 3.87 -23.62
CA ARG A 729 32.59 3.16 -23.70
C ARG A 729 32.46 1.79 -24.36
N LYS A 730 31.43 1.00 -24.00
CA LYS A 730 31.18 -0.30 -24.63
C LYS A 730 30.87 -0.16 -26.13
N LYS A 731 30.07 0.84 -26.53
CA LYS A 731 29.78 1.13 -27.95
C LYS A 731 31.04 1.54 -28.71
N CYS A 732 31.90 2.38 -28.13
CA CYS A 732 33.16 2.78 -28.76
C CYS A 732 34.14 1.61 -28.93
N LEU A 733 34.18 0.68 -27.96
CA LEU A 733 35.01 -0.53 -28.05
C LEU A 733 34.44 -1.52 -29.08
N ALA A 734 33.12 -1.67 -29.15
CA ALA A 734 32.46 -2.54 -30.13
C ALA A 734 32.50 -1.99 -31.56
N GLY A 735 32.65 -0.68 -31.76
CA GLY A 735 32.85 -0.07 -33.08
C GLY A 735 34.32 0.00 -33.53
N ARG A 736 35.27 -0.43 -32.70
CA ARG A 736 36.70 -0.57 -33.03
C ARG A 736 37.14 -2.03 -33.24
N MET A 737 36.24 -2.99 -33.03
CA MET A 737 36.37 -4.40 -33.41
C MET A 737 35.54 -4.62 -34.66
#